data_AF-Q2Q3X4-F1
#
_entry.id   AF-Q2Q3X4-F1
#
_cell.length_a   1.000
_cell.length_b   1.000
_cell.length_c   1.000
_cell.angle_alpha   90.00
_cell.angle_beta   90.00
_cell.angle_gamma   90.00
#
_symmetry.space_group_name_H-M   'P 1'
#
loop_
_entity.id
_entity.type
_entity.pdbx_description
1 polymer ?
#
loop_
_entity_poly.entity_id
_entity_poly.type
_entity_poly.pdbx_seq_one_letter_code
_entity_poly.pdbx_strand_id
1 'polypeptide(L)'
;QSQGQYQSRGPPQQQQAVALPPQPAGSIKRGTIGKPGQVGVNYLDIDMSKMPPVAYHYDVRIMPERPKKFYRHAFEQFRMNQLGGAIVAFDGRASCYSVDKLPVKSQNPEVTVTDRNGRTLRYTIEIKETNDPSIDLNSLTTYMKDRIFEKPMRAMQCLEVVLASPCHNKAIRAGRSFFKMSEPGQRFELDDGYEALVGLYQAFMLGDKPFLNVDISHKSFPIAMSMIEYLELYGIKAKINNQTNLQNSRRFLEPFLRGINVVYTPPQSFASAPRVYKVNGLSSGPASSETFESDGKKVTIAAYFQSRNYNLKFPQLHCLHVGPPTKHILLPIELCTIEEGQALNRKDGATQVANMIKFAATSTNVRKNKIMNLLKFFEHNLDPTISRFGIRIANDFIMVSTRTLNPPQVEYQGNRYCGVRNGSWRMDNMKFLEPKPKAHKWAILYFDPKYGRKIHFNQVADFERNVLGQSKSVNISLESKAEIRTFSDDRSLDDVFADLKRSQHDLAFVIIPQSGSSYDIIKQKAELQHGILTQCIKQYTFDRKLNPQTIGNILLKVNSKLNGINHKIKDDPRLPMLKNAMYMGADVTHPSPDQREIPSVVGVAASHDPYGAAYNMQYRLQRGALEEIEDMYAITLEHLRVYHQYRKAYPEHILYYRDGVSDGQFPKIKNEELRGINQACAKVGIKPKLCCVIVVKRHHTRFFPNGEPSQYNKFNNVDPGTVVDRTIVHPNEMQFFMVSHQSIQGTAKPTRYNVIENTGNLDIDLLQQLTYNLCHMFPRCNRSVSYPAPAYLAHLVAARGRVYLTGSTRFLDLKKEYAKRTIVPEFMKTNPMYFV
;
A
#
# COMPACT_ATOMS: atom_id res chain seq x y z
N GLN A 1 13.91 63.63 -13.02
CA GLN A 1 13.04 63.52 -11.83
C GLN A 1 12.15 62.30 -11.98
N SER A 2 12.50 61.19 -11.34
CA SER A 2 11.57 60.14 -10.94
C SER A 2 12.34 59.14 -10.07
N GLN A 3 12.16 59.26 -8.76
CA GLN A 3 12.79 58.43 -7.73
C GLN A 3 12.18 57.03 -7.76
N GLY A 4 13.01 56.00 -7.92
CA GLY A 4 12.65 54.60 -7.68
C GLY A 4 12.97 54.21 -6.24
N GLN A 5 11.94 53.94 -5.43
CA GLN A 5 12.09 53.45 -4.07
C GLN A 5 12.62 52.01 -4.07
N TYR A 6 13.87 51.85 -3.60
CA TYR A 6 14.40 50.55 -3.16
C TYR A 6 13.77 50.19 -1.80
N GLN A 7 12.87 49.20 -1.78
CA GLN A 7 12.45 48.58 -0.52
C GLN A 7 13.53 47.60 -0.06
N SER A 8 14.22 47.96 1.03
CA SER A 8 15.17 47.13 1.75
C SER A 8 14.49 45.85 2.25
N ARG A 9 15.01 44.67 1.86
CA ARG A 9 14.68 43.40 2.51
C ARG A 9 15.21 43.46 3.95
N GLY A 10 14.31 43.40 4.94
CA GLY A 10 14.67 43.23 6.34
C GLY A 10 15.43 41.90 6.58
N PRO A 11 16.21 41.81 7.67
CA PRO A 11 17.00 40.62 7.95
C PRO A 11 16.11 39.41 8.20
N PRO A 12 16.56 38.18 7.86
CA PRO A 12 15.80 36.96 8.14
C PRO A 12 15.58 36.83 9.64
N GLN A 13 14.31 36.66 10.06
CA GLN A 13 13.96 36.30 11.43
C GLN A 13 14.71 35.03 11.81
N GLN A 14 15.62 35.14 12.77
CA GLN A 14 16.29 34.00 13.39
C GLN A 14 15.22 33.17 14.10
N GLN A 15 14.87 32.01 13.54
CA GLN A 15 14.21 30.96 14.31
C GLN A 15 15.17 30.57 15.44
N GLN A 16 14.83 30.96 16.67
CA GLN A 16 15.56 30.52 17.85
C GLN A 16 15.61 28.98 17.84
N ALA A 17 16.83 28.44 17.87
CA ALA A 17 17.04 27.00 17.98
C ALA A 17 16.49 26.54 19.33
N VAL A 18 15.30 25.95 19.32
CA VAL A 18 14.71 25.36 20.52
C VAL A 18 15.56 24.14 20.90
N ALA A 19 16.16 24.20 22.09
CA ALA A 19 16.95 23.10 22.64
C ALA A 19 16.10 21.82 22.70
N LEU A 20 16.72 20.67 22.39
CA LEU A 20 16.03 19.38 22.47
C LEU A 20 15.63 19.10 23.93
N PRO A 21 14.42 18.57 24.19
CA PRO A 21 14.01 18.26 25.56
C PRO A 21 14.95 17.22 26.20
N PRO A 22 15.28 17.38 27.51
CA PRO A 22 16.18 16.49 28.23
C PRO A 22 15.63 15.06 28.29
N GLN A 23 16.51 14.06 28.27
CA GLN A 23 16.13 12.64 28.36
C GLN A 23 15.92 12.22 29.82
N PRO A 24 14.87 11.44 30.14
CA PRO A 24 14.75 10.77 31.44
C PRO A 24 15.91 9.78 31.64
N ALA A 25 16.38 9.66 32.89
CA ALA A 25 17.49 8.78 33.26
C ALA A 25 17.19 7.30 32.90
N GLY A 26 18.09 6.68 32.13
CA GLY A 26 18.02 5.28 31.71
C GLY A 26 17.00 4.97 30.60
N SER A 27 16.58 6.00 29.85
CA SER A 27 15.84 5.86 28.58
C SER A 27 16.77 5.45 27.41
N ILE A 28 16.18 4.94 26.31
CA ILE A 28 16.92 4.64 25.09
C ILE A 28 17.53 5.93 24.53
N LYS A 29 18.85 5.89 24.23
CA LYS A 29 19.55 7.01 23.58
C LYS A 29 18.82 7.43 22.30
N ARG A 30 18.58 8.74 22.16
CA ARG A 30 18.00 9.37 20.97
C ARG A 30 19.08 10.09 20.18
N GLY A 31 18.84 10.26 18.88
CA GLY A 31 19.81 10.87 17.98
C GLY A 31 20.04 12.35 18.27
N THR A 32 21.22 12.80 17.89
CA THR A 32 21.77 14.14 18.13
C THR A 32 22.28 14.79 16.84
N ILE A 33 22.55 14.01 15.79
CA ILE A 33 23.08 14.52 14.53
C ILE A 33 21.97 15.16 13.68
N GLY A 34 22.31 16.24 12.98
CA GLY A 34 21.43 16.94 12.04
C GLY A 34 21.01 18.32 12.51
N LYS A 35 20.46 19.12 11.59
CA LYS A 35 19.99 20.46 11.90
C LYS A 35 18.67 20.37 12.69
N PRO A 36 18.54 20.98 13.88
CA PRO A 36 17.29 20.97 14.63
C PRO A 36 16.19 21.73 13.89
N GLY A 37 14.95 21.30 14.08
CA GLY A 37 13.76 21.94 13.55
C GLY A 37 12.51 21.56 14.34
N GLN A 38 11.36 22.01 13.86
CA GLN A 38 10.05 21.61 14.38
C GLN A 38 9.06 21.39 13.24
N VAL A 39 8.10 20.50 13.47
CA VAL A 39 7.04 20.21 12.51
C VAL A 39 5.76 19.85 13.23
N GLY A 40 4.61 20.22 12.65
CA GLY A 40 3.33 19.67 13.08
C GLY A 40 3.23 18.20 12.67
N VAL A 41 2.60 17.37 13.49
CA VAL A 41 2.28 15.98 13.14
C VAL A 41 0.81 15.73 13.40
N ASN A 42 0.17 14.88 12.61
CA ASN A 42 -1.26 14.59 12.73
C ASN A 42 -1.63 13.71 13.94
N TYR A 43 -1.09 14.06 15.09
CA TYR A 43 -1.36 13.49 16.39
C TYR A 43 -2.04 14.59 17.19
N LEU A 44 -3.13 14.24 17.85
CA LEU A 44 -3.82 15.11 18.79
C LEU A 44 -3.49 14.62 20.20
N ASP A 45 -3.24 15.57 21.10
CA ASP A 45 -3.17 15.27 22.52
C ASP A 45 -4.51 14.73 23.01
N ILE A 46 -4.45 13.72 23.88
CA ILE A 46 -5.61 13.17 24.59
C ILE A 46 -5.43 13.47 26.07
N ASP A 47 -6.32 14.29 26.62
CA ASP A 47 -6.45 14.46 28.06
C ASP A 47 -7.27 13.29 28.63
N MET A 48 -6.64 12.52 29.51
CA MET A 48 -7.21 11.38 30.22
C MET A 48 -7.18 11.58 31.75
N SER A 49 -7.00 12.82 32.22
CA SER A 49 -6.89 13.14 33.65
C SER A 49 -8.14 12.76 34.46
N LYS A 50 -9.30 12.68 33.79
CA LYS A 50 -10.59 12.27 34.37
C LYS A 50 -10.98 10.83 34.00
N MET A 51 -10.09 10.08 33.35
CA MET A 51 -10.37 8.71 32.94
C MET A 51 -10.47 7.80 34.15
N PRO A 52 -11.53 6.98 34.28
CA PRO A 52 -11.62 5.98 35.34
C PRO A 52 -10.49 4.95 35.25
N PRO A 53 -10.08 4.34 36.38
CA PRO A 53 -9.01 3.35 36.39
C PRO A 53 -9.40 2.03 35.70
N VAL A 54 -10.70 1.72 35.65
CA VAL A 54 -11.22 0.45 35.13
C VAL A 54 -12.37 0.70 34.17
N ALA A 55 -12.41 -0.08 33.10
CA ALA A 55 -13.60 -0.29 32.27
C ALA A 55 -14.00 -1.77 32.27
N TYR A 56 -15.24 -2.04 31.89
CA TYR A 56 -15.82 -3.37 31.81
C TYR A 56 -16.08 -3.78 30.36
N HIS A 57 -15.74 -5.02 30.01
CA HIS A 57 -15.90 -5.62 28.69
C HIS A 57 -16.99 -6.70 28.70
N TYR A 58 -17.93 -6.57 27.77
CA TYR A 58 -19.04 -7.49 27.56
C TYR A 58 -19.02 -8.06 26.14
N ASP A 59 -19.30 -9.35 26.03
CA ASP A 59 -19.60 -10.02 24.77
C ASP A 59 -21.06 -9.76 24.39
N VAL A 60 -21.29 -9.38 23.13
CA VAL A 60 -22.61 -9.14 22.56
C VAL A 60 -22.85 -10.14 21.44
N ARG A 61 -23.93 -10.90 21.51
CA ARG A 61 -24.37 -11.81 20.45
C ARG A 61 -25.70 -11.32 19.89
N ILE A 62 -25.77 -11.14 18.58
CA ILE A 62 -26.95 -10.64 17.88
C ILE A 62 -27.41 -11.66 16.85
N MET A 63 -28.65 -12.13 16.98
CA MET A 63 -29.30 -13.10 16.08
C MET A 63 -30.52 -12.47 15.41
N PRO A 64 -30.82 -12.78 14.13
CA PRO A 64 -30.04 -13.62 13.23
C PRO A 64 -28.71 -12.99 12.82
N GLU A 65 -27.77 -13.81 12.34
CA GLU A 65 -26.42 -13.35 11.98
C GLU A 65 -26.37 -12.31 10.85
N ARG A 66 -27.46 -12.14 10.08
CA ARG A 66 -27.56 -11.21 8.97
C ARG A 66 -28.96 -10.62 8.91
N PRO A 67 -29.11 -9.35 8.47
CA PRO A 67 -28.05 -8.45 7.98
C PRO A 67 -27.25 -7.68 9.06
N LYS A 68 -25.92 -7.85 9.05
CA LYS A 68 -24.96 -7.22 10.00
C LYS A 68 -24.96 -5.68 9.99
N LYS A 69 -25.46 -5.05 8.92
CA LYS A 69 -25.54 -3.58 8.80
C LYS A 69 -26.49 -2.93 9.83
N PHE A 70 -27.43 -3.70 10.39
CA PHE A 70 -28.39 -3.21 11.38
C PHE A 70 -28.01 -3.52 12.83
N TYR A 71 -26.87 -4.19 13.08
CA TYR A 71 -26.47 -4.58 14.43
C TYR A 71 -26.37 -3.39 15.39
N ARG A 72 -25.87 -2.25 14.93
CA ARG A 72 -25.81 -1.03 15.75
C ARG A 72 -27.18 -0.49 16.12
N HIS A 73 -28.09 -0.45 15.15
CA HIS A 73 -29.46 0.00 15.37
C HIS A 73 -30.20 -0.94 16.34
N ALA A 74 -30.02 -2.26 16.18
CA ALA A 74 -30.59 -3.26 17.08
C ALA A 74 -30.01 -3.10 18.50
N PHE A 75 -28.69 -2.98 18.62
CA PHE A 75 -28.03 -2.77 19.90
C PHE A 75 -28.47 -1.48 20.58
N GLU A 76 -28.70 -0.41 19.82
CA GLU A 76 -29.20 0.86 20.37
C GLU A 76 -30.60 0.72 20.96
N GLN A 77 -31.50 0.01 20.29
CA GLN A 77 -32.83 -0.31 20.84
C GLN A 77 -32.73 -1.15 22.12
N PHE A 78 -31.83 -2.14 22.13
CA PHE A 78 -31.56 -2.94 23.32
C PHE A 78 -30.99 -2.10 24.48
N ARG A 79 -30.03 -1.21 24.20
CA ARG A 79 -29.42 -0.32 25.18
C ARG A 79 -30.45 0.57 25.86
N MET A 80 -31.37 1.16 25.08
CA MET A 80 -32.44 1.99 25.64
C MET A 80 -33.44 1.16 26.46
N ASN A 81 -33.92 0.04 25.93
CA ASN A 81 -35.02 -0.71 26.54
C ASN A 81 -34.60 -1.62 27.70
N GLN A 82 -33.40 -2.19 27.65
CA GLN A 82 -32.94 -3.24 28.56
C GLN A 82 -31.81 -2.79 29.48
N LEU A 83 -30.98 -1.84 29.04
CA LEU A 83 -29.89 -1.28 29.83
C LEU A 83 -30.19 0.11 30.39
N GLY A 84 -31.45 0.56 30.33
CA GLY A 84 -31.88 1.85 30.88
C GLY A 84 -31.18 3.05 30.24
N GLY A 85 -30.75 2.94 28.98
CA GLY A 85 -30.01 4.00 28.29
C GLY A 85 -28.57 4.17 28.76
N ALA A 86 -27.96 3.14 29.37
CA ALA A 86 -26.57 3.16 29.81
C ALA A 86 -25.60 3.67 28.73
N ILE A 87 -24.63 4.48 29.12
CA ILE A 87 -23.61 5.01 28.20
C ILE A 87 -22.54 3.93 27.98
N VAL A 88 -22.45 3.44 26.75
CA VAL A 88 -21.57 2.33 26.37
C VAL A 88 -20.97 2.55 24.99
N ALA A 89 -19.78 1.98 24.75
CA ALA A 89 -19.14 1.95 23.45
C ALA A 89 -19.29 0.54 22.84
N PHE A 90 -19.95 0.44 21.68
CA PHE A 90 -20.16 -0.83 20.99
C PHE A 90 -19.34 -0.89 19.70
N ASP A 91 -18.61 -1.98 19.46
CA ASP A 91 -17.77 -2.16 18.27
C ASP A 91 -18.59 -2.42 16.99
N GLY A 92 -19.89 -2.66 17.11
CA GLY A 92 -20.83 -2.92 16.01
C GLY A 92 -20.90 -4.39 15.61
N ARG A 93 -20.24 -5.28 16.35
CA ARG A 93 -20.14 -6.71 16.08
C ARG A 93 -20.45 -7.52 17.33
N ALA A 94 -19.56 -7.50 18.30
CA ALA A 94 -19.58 -8.43 19.41
C ALA A 94 -18.97 -7.91 20.71
N SER A 95 -18.42 -6.70 20.76
CA SER A 95 -17.78 -6.17 21.97
C SER A 95 -18.38 -4.85 22.39
N CYS A 96 -18.83 -4.80 23.64
CA CYS A 96 -19.36 -3.63 24.31
C CYS A 96 -18.47 -3.26 25.50
N TYR A 97 -18.21 -1.98 25.68
CA TYR A 97 -17.39 -1.44 26.77
C TYR A 97 -18.17 -0.38 27.54
N SER A 98 -18.05 -0.39 28.87
CA SER A 98 -18.60 0.66 29.73
C SER A 98 -17.69 0.89 30.93
N VAL A 99 -17.69 2.10 31.48
CA VAL A 99 -17.03 2.39 32.77
C VAL A 99 -17.91 2.03 33.96
N ASP A 100 -19.21 1.83 33.73
CA ASP A 100 -20.19 1.40 34.71
C ASP A 100 -20.47 -0.09 34.56
N LYS A 101 -20.67 -0.80 35.68
CA LYS A 101 -21.17 -2.18 35.60
C LYS A 101 -22.59 -2.16 35.05
N LEU A 102 -22.83 -2.94 33.99
CA LEU A 102 -24.12 -3.02 33.33
C LEU A 102 -25.03 -4.00 34.08
N PRO A 103 -26.34 -3.69 34.23
CA PRO A 103 -27.30 -4.61 34.82
C PRO A 103 -27.67 -5.71 33.83
N VAL A 104 -26.74 -6.63 33.57
CA VAL A 104 -26.93 -7.71 32.61
C VAL A 104 -27.92 -8.74 33.16
N LYS A 105 -29.08 -8.86 32.51
CA LYS A 105 -30.04 -9.94 32.76
C LYS A 105 -29.99 -10.94 31.61
N SER A 106 -29.90 -12.22 31.90
CA SER A 106 -29.86 -13.32 30.92
C SER A 106 -31.25 -13.60 30.31
N GLN A 107 -31.89 -12.58 29.75
CA GLN A 107 -33.19 -12.70 29.10
C GLN A 107 -33.04 -12.16 27.69
N ASN A 108 -32.64 -13.03 26.74
CA ASN A 108 -32.44 -12.77 25.31
C ASN A 108 -33.61 -12.00 24.68
N PRO A 109 -33.66 -10.65 24.73
CA PRO A 109 -34.87 -9.92 24.40
C PRO A 109 -34.88 -9.63 22.91
N GLU A 110 -36.09 -9.56 22.36
CA GLU A 110 -36.31 -9.23 20.96
C GLU A 110 -36.40 -7.71 20.80
N VAL A 111 -35.65 -7.17 19.86
CA VAL A 111 -35.69 -5.77 19.44
C VAL A 111 -36.01 -5.68 17.96
N THR A 112 -36.65 -4.58 17.58
CA THR A 112 -37.10 -4.36 16.21
C THR A 112 -36.35 -3.17 15.59
N VAL A 113 -35.88 -3.34 14.36
CA VAL A 113 -35.22 -2.30 13.56
C VAL A 113 -35.97 -2.14 12.25
N THR A 114 -36.36 -0.91 11.94
CA THR A 114 -36.95 -0.56 10.64
C THR A 114 -35.89 0.03 9.74
N ASP A 115 -35.75 -0.50 8.52
CA ASP A 115 -34.82 0.05 7.53
C ASP A 115 -35.37 1.29 6.82
N ARG A 116 -34.53 1.95 6.02
CA ARG A 116 -34.90 3.16 5.25
C ARG A 116 -36.05 2.93 4.25
N ASN A 117 -36.33 1.68 3.89
CA ASN A 117 -37.37 1.30 2.95
C ASN A 117 -38.66 0.84 3.66
N GLY A 118 -38.75 1.01 4.99
CA GLY A 118 -39.91 0.61 5.79
C GLY A 118 -39.96 -0.88 6.14
N ARG A 119 -38.91 -1.65 5.86
CA ARG A 119 -38.86 -3.07 6.24
C ARG A 119 -38.47 -3.21 7.70
N THR A 120 -39.32 -3.91 8.43
CA THR A 120 -39.11 -4.25 9.84
C THR A 120 -38.34 -5.56 9.98
N LEU A 121 -37.25 -5.54 10.76
CA LEU A 121 -36.39 -6.67 11.08
C LEU A 121 -36.36 -6.89 12.59
N ARG A 122 -36.43 -8.15 13.02
CA ARG A 122 -36.35 -8.53 14.43
C ARG A 122 -34.98 -9.13 14.74
N TYR A 123 -34.42 -8.75 15.88
CA TYR A 123 -33.16 -9.29 16.39
C TYR A 123 -33.30 -9.68 17.85
N THR A 124 -32.68 -10.79 18.22
CA THR A 124 -32.46 -11.21 19.60
C THR A 124 -31.04 -10.83 20.00
N ILE A 125 -30.88 -10.20 21.16
CA ILE A 125 -29.58 -9.73 21.66
C ILE A 125 -29.26 -10.38 23.00
N GLU A 126 -28.10 -11.00 23.10
CA GLU A 126 -27.55 -11.54 24.33
C GLU A 126 -26.31 -10.73 24.70
N ILE A 127 -26.20 -10.30 25.95
CA ILE A 127 -25.01 -9.63 26.48
C ILE A 127 -24.53 -10.40 27.71
N LYS A 128 -23.23 -10.62 27.83
CA LYS A 128 -22.61 -11.28 28.99
C LYS A 128 -21.26 -10.65 29.31
N GLU A 129 -20.86 -10.69 30.57
CA GLU A 129 -19.49 -10.37 30.96
C GLU A 129 -18.53 -11.35 30.28
N THR A 130 -17.36 -10.85 29.87
CA THR A 130 -16.29 -11.74 29.41
C THR A 130 -15.64 -12.45 30.60
N ASN A 131 -14.82 -13.49 30.34
CA ASN A 131 -14.14 -14.23 31.41
C ASN A 131 -13.22 -13.34 32.27
N ASP A 132 -12.70 -12.26 31.68
CA ASP A 132 -11.91 -11.23 32.36
C ASP A 132 -12.57 -9.88 32.07
N PRO A 133 -13.64 -9.52 32.78
CA PRO A 133 -14.46 -8.38 32.39
C PRO A 133 -13.77 -7.04 32.67
N SER A 134 -12.84 -6.99 33.63
CA SER A 134 -12.18 -5.74 34.01
C SER A 134 -11.01 -5.44 33.07
N ILE A 135 -10.93 -4.19 32.62
CA ILE A 135 -9.83 -3.64 31.82
C ILE A 135 -9.17 -2.55 32.64
N ASP A 136 -7.89 -2.73 32.96
CA ASP A 136 -7.07 -1.69 33.58
C ASP A 136 -6.73 -0.60 32.57
N LEU A 137 -7.36 0.56 32.70
CA LEU A 137 -7.09 1.73 31.87
C LEU A 137 -5.86 2.51 32.34
N ASN A 138 -5.39 2.33 33.58
CA ASN A 138 -4.17 3.00 34.05
C ASN A 138 -2.94 2.54 33.27
N SER A 139 -2.95 1.28 32.81
CA SER A 139 -1.92 0.70 31.92
C SER A 139 -1.58 1.57 30.70
N LEU A 140 -2.51 2.40 30.22
CA LEU A 140 -2.30 3.36 29.13
C LEU A 140 -1.36 4.51 29.49
N THR A 141 -1.01 4.67 30.76
CA THR A 141 -0.07 5.70 31.24
C THR A 141 1.11 5.12 32.00
N THR A 142 0.94 3.95 32.62
CA THR A 142 1.98 3.28 33.42
C THR A 142 3.24 2.95 32.62
N TYR A 143 3.12 2.64 31.32
CA TYR A 143 4.27 2.33 30.45
C TYR A 143 5.31 3.47 30.38
N MET A 144 4.88 4.71 30.66
CA MET A 144 5.75 5.88 30.71
C MET A 144 6.70 5.85 31.91
N LYS A 145 6.30 5.19 33.01
CA LYS A 145 7.07 5.11 34.26
C LYS A 145 7.83 3.80 34.40
N ASP A 146 7.18 2.68 34.12
CA ASP A 146 7.61 1.36 34.61
C ASP A 146 8.43 0.54 33.60
N ARG A 147 9.01 1.17 32.57
CA ARG A 147 9.77 0.52 31.49
C ARG A 147 9.09 -0.72 30.90
N ILE A 148 7.75 -0.69 30.83
CA ILE A 148 6.97 -1.78 30.24
C ILE A 148 7.18 -1.74 28.72
N PHE A 149 7.53 -2.89 28.14
CA PHE A 149 7.72 -3.06 26.69
C PHE A 149 6.47 -3.58 25.99
N GLU A 150 5.61 -4.31 26.70
CA GLU A 150 4.36 -4.84 26.16
C GLU A 150 3.27 -3.77 26.11
N LYS A 151 2.59 -3.67 24.97
CA LYS A 151 1.51 -2.71 24.76
C LYS A 151 0.23 -3.21 25.45
N PRO A 152 -0.51 -2.37 26.19
CA PRO A 152 -1.77 -2.74 26.84
C PRO A 152 -2.91 -2.89 25.82
N MET A 153 -2.89 -3.97 25.06
CA MET A 153 -3.77 -4.18 23.90
C MET A 153 -5.27 -4.10 24.24
N ARG A 154 -5.69 -4.63 25.39
CA ARG A 154 -7.10 -4.60 25.83
C ARG A 154 -7.60 -3.17 26.06
N ALA A 155 -6.82 -2.36 26.77
CA ALA A 155 -7.13 -0.96 27.03
C ALA A 155 -7.08 -0.12 25.75
N MET A 156 -6.09 -0.35 24.88
CA MET A 156 -6.02 0.32 23.58
C MET A 156 -7.24 -0.01 22.70
N GLN A 157 -7.64 -1.28 22.63
CA GLN A 157 -8.82 -1.70 21.86
C GLN A 157 -10.11 -1.11 22.43
N CYS A 158 -10.25 -1.04 23.75
CA CYS A 158 -11.37 -0.35 24.41
C CYS A 158 -11.44 1.11 23.94
N LEU A 159 -10.32 1.85 23.98
CA LEU A 159 -10.30 3.24 23.54
C LEU A 159 -10.56 3.41 22.05
N GLU A 160 -10.08 2.51 21.18
CA GLU A 160 -10.41 2.56 19.75
C GLU A 160 -11.91 2.47 19.50
N VAL A 161 -12.64 1.66 20.28
CA VAL A 161 -14.10 1.55 20.18
C VAL A 161 -14.80 2.78 20.75
N VAL A 162 -14.33 3.31 21.88
CA VAL A 162 -14.84 4.56 22.49
C VAL A 162 -14.68 5.73 21.51
N LEU A 163 -13.48 5.93 20.96
CA LEU A 163 -13.16 7.00 20.00
C LEU A 163 -13.93 6.92 18.68
N ALA A 164 -14.43 5.73 18.32
CA ALA A 164 -15.24 5.51 17.13
C ALA A 164 -16.74 5.82 17.31
N SER A 165 -17.23 5.90 18.55
CA SER A 165 -18.64 6.15 18.88
C SER A 165 -19.27 7.33 18.12
N PRO A 166 -18.69 8.56 18.13
CA PRO A 166 -19.28 9.71 17.44
C PRO A 166 -19.39 9.55 15.92
N CYS A 167 -18.60 8.64 15.33
CA CYS A 167 -18.51 8.50 13.88
C CYS A 167 -19.59 7.56 13.30
N HIS A 168 -20.15 6.65 14.10
CA HIS A 168 -20.96 5.54 13.58
C HIS A 168 -22.29 5.94 12.95
N ASN A 169 -22.90 7.02 13.43
CA ASN A 169 -24.20 7.49 12.93
C ASN A 169 -24.07 8.58 11.85
N LYS A 170 -22.88 9.19 11.73
CA LYS A 170 -22.61 10.31 10.81
C LYS A 170 -21.90 9.88 9.52
N ALA A 171 -21.36 8.66 9.44
CA ALA A 171 -20.50 8.23 8.34
C ALA A 171 -20.53 6.72 8.06
N ILE A 172 -20.07 6.33 6.87
CA ILE A 172 -19.93 4.92 6.48
C ILE A 172 -18.58 4.40 6.98
N ARG A 173 -18.60 3.32 7.78
CA ARG A 173 -17.37 2.65 8.21
C ARG A 173 -16.87 1.71 7.12
N ALA A 174 -15.63 1.91 6.67
CA ALA A 174 -14.91 0.94 5.84
C ALA A 174 -13.48 0.76 6.38
N GLY A 175 -13.18 -0.45 6.87
CA GLY A 175 -11.95 -0.71 7.62
C GLY A 175 -11.89 0.10 8.91
N ARG A 176 -10.79 0.84 9.09
CA ARG A 176 -10.54 1.75 10.23
C ARG A 176 -10.94 3.21 9.95
N SER A 177 -11.60 3.48 8.83
CA SER A 177 -11.94 4.85 8.42
C SER A 177 -13.45 5.06 8.33
N PHE A 178 -13.88 6.31 8.55
CA PHE A 178 -15.27 6.77 8.56
C PHE A 178 -15.48 7.78 7.44
N PHE A 179 -16.18 7.36 6.38
CA PHE A 179 -16.37 8.14 5.15
C PHE A 179 -17.63 9.00 5.22
N LYS A 180 -17.44 10.32 5.08
CA LYS A 180 -18.55 11.28 4.98
C LYS A 180 -19.13 11.20 3.56
N MET A 181 -20.45 11.18 3.46
CA MET A 181 -21.15 11.31 2.17
C MET A 181 -20.91 12.67 1.54
N SER A 182 -20.91 12.73 0.20
CA SER A 182 -20.85 13.99 -0.53
C SER A 182 -22.11 14.83 -0.27
N GLU A 183 -21.92 16.14 -0.09
CA GLU A 183 -23.05 17.08 -0.10
C GLU A 183 -23.64 17.16 -1.53
N PRO A 184 -24.94 17.48 -1.69
CA PRO A 184 -25.56 17.67 -2.99
C PRO A 184 -24.75 18.65 -3.87
N GLY A 185 -24.41 18.24 -5.09
CA GLY A 185 -23.64 19.06 -6.04
C GLY A 185 -22.12 19.14 -5.79
N GLN A 186 -21.60 18.50 -4.74
CA GLN A 186 -20.16 18.56 -4.38
C GLN A 186 -19.41 17.23 -4.56
N ARG A 187 -20.01 16.25 -5.25
CA ARG A 187 -19.37 14.95 -5.49
C ARG A 187 -18.16 15.07 -6.42
N PHE A 188 -17.12 14.28 -6.14
CA PHE A 188 -16.00 14.11 -7.06
C PHE A 188 -16.16 12.79 -7.82
N GLU A 189 -16.56 12.87 -9.08
CA GLU A 189 -16.79 11.70 -9.91
C GLU A 189 -15.47 11.07 -10.38
N LEU A 190 -15.40 9.74 -10.29
CA LEU A 190 -14.26 8.94 -10.71
C LEU A 190 -14.44 8.33 -12.11
N ASP A 191 -15.60 8.55 -12.74
CA ASP A 191 -16.12 7.85 -13.93
C ASP A 191 -16.75 6.48 -13.62
N ASP A 192 -17.44 5.89 -14.61
CA ASP A 192 -18.22 4.64 -14.53
C ASP A 192 -19.18 4.54 -13.34
N GLY A 193 -19.83 5.64 -12.97
CA GLY A 193 -20.82 5.65 -11.88
C GLY A 193 -20.23 5.57 -10.47
N TYR A 194 -18.96 5.95 -10.29
CA TYR A 194 -18.31 6.05 -8.98
C TYR A 194 -18.00 7.49 -8.58
N GLU A 195 -18.02 7.72 -7.27
CA GLU A 195 -17.47 8.92 -6.65
C GLU A 195 -16.35 8.59 -5.66
N ALA A 196 -15.51 9.59 -5.38
CA ALA A 196 -14.50 9.51 -4.33
C ALA A 196 -15.01 10.15 -3.04
N LEU A 197 -15.10 9.37 -1.97
CA LEU A 197 -15.39 9.90 -0.63
C LEU A 197 -14.11 10.08 0.18
N VAL A 198 -14.10 11.12 1.01
CA VAL A 198 -13.05 11.38 2.00
C VAL A 198 -13.54 10.89 3.36
N GLY A 199 -12.72 10.11 4.05
CA GLY A 199 -13.03 9.62 5.39
C GLY A 199 -11.96 9.92 6.42
N LEU A 200 -12.37 10.01 7.68
CA LEU A 200 -11.47 10.15 8.82
C LEU A 200 -10.94 8.77 9.20
N TYR A 201 -9.63 8.60 9.12
CA TYR A 201 -8.91 7.56 9.83
C TYR A 201 -8.57 8.08 11.23
N GLN A 202 -8.70 7.21 12.23
CA GLN A 202 -8.25 7.48 13.59
C GLN A 202 -7.70 6.21 14.23
N ALA A 203 -6.63 6.35 15.01
CA ALA A 203 -6.06 5.27 15.80
C ALA A 203 -5.42 5.80 17.08
N PHE A 204 -5.60 5.06 18.17
CA PHE A 204 -4.95 5.35 19.43
C PHE A 204 -3.50 4.87 19.39
N MET A 205 -2.56 5.76 19.70
CA MET A 205 -1.12 5.52 19.56
C MET A 205 -0.38 5.85 20.85
N LEU A 206 0.61 5.03 21.18
CA LEU A 206 1.52 5.26 22.31
C LEU A 206 2.82 5.90 21.80
N GLY A 207 3.08 7.14 22.23
CA GLY A 207 4.36 7.83 22.09
C GLY A 207 5.04 7.96 23.45
N ASP A 208 5.72 9.08 23.72
CA ASP A 208 6.16 9.44 25.07
C ASP A 208 5.00 9.67 26.04
N LYS A 209 3.81 9.93 25.49
CA LYS A 209 2.49 9.85 26.09
C LYS A 209 1.47 9.31 25.08
N PRO A 210 0.22 9.06 25.48
CA PRO A 210 -0.83 8.62 24.55
C PRO A 210 -1.34 9.74 23.64
N PHE A 211 -1.64 9.38 22.39
CA PHE A 211 -2.11 10.31 21.35
C PHE A 211 -3.22 9.70 20.49
N LEU A 212 -4.01 10.56 19.85
CA LEU A 212 -4.90 10.18 18.77
C LEU A 212 -4.25 10.51 17.42
N ASN A 213 -3.80 9.51 16.67
CA ASN A 213 -3.36 9.72 15.30
C ASN A 213 -4.57 9.82 14.37
N VAL A 214 -4.68 10.92 13.62
CA VAL A 214 -5.81 11.20 12.72
C VAL A 214 -5.31 11.43 11.30
N ASP A 215 -5.96 10.88 10.28
CA ASP A 215 -5.57 11.13 8.89
C ASP A 215 -6.78 11.06 7.97
N ILE A 216 -6.66 11.51 6.72
CA ILE A 216 -7.69 11.25 5.72
C ILE A 216 -7.41 9.98 4.91
N SER A 217 -8.48 9.23 4.66
CA SER A 217 -8.54 8.13 3.71
C SER A 217 -9.43 8.50 2.53
N HIS A 218 -9.17 7.91 1.36
CA HIS A 218 -10.01 8.07 0.18
C HIS A 218 -10.46 6.69 -0.29
N LYS A 219 -11.72 6.57 -0.73
CA LYS A 219 -12.27 5.31 -1.23
C LYS A 219 -13.35 5.59 -2.28
N SER A 220 -13.44 4.71 -3.28
CA SER A 220 -14.48 4.73 -4.31
C SER A 220 -15.79 4.16 -3.77
N PHE A 221 -16.89 4.84 -4.09
CA PHE A 221 -18.26 4.43 -3.76
C PHE A 221 -19.13 4.52 -5.02
N PRO A 222 -20.02 3.54 -5.28
CA PRO A 222 -21.03 3.69 -6.32
C PRO A 222 -21.95 4.87 -6.00
N ILE A 223 -22.24 5.68 -7.02
CA ILE A 223 -23.16 6.81 -6.88
C ILE A 223 -24.59 6.27 -6.83
N ALA A 224 -25.38 6.74 -5.88
CA ALA A 224 -26.80 6.42 -5.81
C ALA A 224 -27.54 7.12 -6.96
N MET A 225 -28.13 6.34 -7.86
CA MET A 225 -28.92 6.81 -8.99
C MET A 225 -29.82 5.69 -9.51
N SER A 226 -30.84 6.04 -10.29
CA SER A 226 -31.65 5.02 -10.96
C SER A 226 -30.79 4.20 -11.92
N MET A 227 -31.13 2.92 -12.10
CA MET A 227 -30.38 2.08 -13.05
C MET A 227 -30.49 2.58 -14.50
N ILE A 228 -31.61 3.25 -14.85
CA ILE A 228 -31.78 3.91 -16.15
C ILE A 228 -30.79 5.06 -16.29
N GLU A 229 -30.71 5.96 -15.31
CA GLU A 229 -29.75 7.07 -15.30
C GLU A 229 -28.31 6.57 -15.38
N TYR A 230 -27.95 5.52 -14.64
CA TYR A 230 -26.63 4.89 -14.74
C TYR A 230 -26.31 4.43 -16.17
N LEU A 231 -27.25 3.73 -16.82
CA LEU A 231 -27.06 3.28 -18.19
C LEU A 231 -26.91 4.47 -19.14
N GLU A 232 -27.74 5.50 -19.01
CA GLU A 232 -27.67 6.68 -19.88
C GLU A 232 -26.36 7.47 -19.73
N LEU A 233 -25.84 7.60 -18.51
CA LEU A 233 -24.66 8.44 -18.23
C LEU A 233 -23.33 7.68 -18.38
N TYR A 234 -23.27 6.43 -17.91
CA TYR A 234 -22.02 5.70 -17.78
C TYR A 234 -22.02 4.39 -18.56
N GLY A 235 -23.17 3.71 -18.63
CA GLY A 235 -23.29 2.41 -19.27
C GLY A 235 -23.19 2.49 -20.79
N ILE A 236 -24.28 2.90 -21.44
CA ILE A 236 -24.38 3.03 -22.90
C ILE A 236 -24.06 4.44 -23.41
N LYS A 237 -24.07 5.45 -22.53
CA LYS A 237 -23.79 6.85 -22.87
C LYS A 237 -24.74 7.42 -23.94
N ALA A 238 -25.99 6.99 -23.91
CA ALA A 238 -27.05 7.35 -24.84
C ALA A 238 -28.41 7.28 -24.14
N LYS A 239 -29.40 8.03 -24.65
CA LYS A 239 -30.78 7.98 -24.14
C LYS A 239 -31.42 6.62 -24.38
N ILE A 240 -32.09 6.09 -23.36
CA ILE A 240 -32.78 4.80 -23.44
C ILE A 240 -34.18 5.00 -24.05
N ASN A 241 -34.54 4.11 -24.96
CA ASN A 241 -35.88 3.99 -25.52
C ASN A 241 -36.37 2.52 -25.48
N ASN A 242 -37.60 2.28 -25.92
CA ASN A 242 -38.23 0.96 -25.90
C ASN A 242 -37.58 -0.08 -26.83
N GLN A 243 -36.70 0.32 -27.75
CA GLN A 243 -35.95 -0.56 -28.67
C GLN A 243 -34.50 -0.80 -28.22
N THR A 244 -34.06 -0.17 -27.13
CA THR A 244 -32.68 -0.27 -26.65
C THR A 244 -32.37 -1.68 -26.17
N ASN A 245 -31.28 -2.26 -26.66
CA ASN A 245 -30.81 -3.61 -26.32
C ASN A 245 -29.38 -3.55 -25.75
N LEU A 246 -29.14 -4.26 -24.64
CA LEU A 246 -27.85 -4.25 -23.93
C LEU A 246 -26.92 -5.41 -24.31
N GLN A 247 -27.26 -6.24 -25.30
CA GLN A 247 -26.49 -7.45 -25.63
C GLN A 247 -25.03 -7.13 -25.99
N ASN A 248 -24.80 -6.14 -26.86
CA ASN A 248 -23.45 -5.69 -27.23
C ASN A 248 -22.76 -4.97 -26.07
N SER A 249 -23.55 -4.43 -25.14
CA SER A 249 -23.09 -3.64 -24.01
C SER A 249 -22.74 -4.45 -22.77
N ARG A 250 -23.20 -5.69 -22.71
CA ARG A 250 -23.08 -6.59 -21.56
C ARG A 250 -21.65 -6.70 -21.02
N ARG A 251 -20.66 -6.81 -21.91
CA ARG A 251 -19.24 -7.02 -21.54
C ARG A 251 -18.67 -5.90 -20.68
N PHE A 252 -19.15 -4.66 -20.84
CA PHE A 252 -18.68 -3.52 -20.05
C PHE A 252 -19.60 -3.16 -18.89
N LEU A 253 -20.89 -3.52 -18.95
CA LEU A 253 -21.84 -3.28 -17.86
C LEU A 253 -21.68 -4.28 -16.70
N GLU A 254 -21.55 -5.57 -16.99
CA GLU A 254 -21.51 -6.60 -15.95
C GLU A 254 -20.37 -6.43 -14.92
N PRO A 255 -19.16 -6.00 -15.30
CA PRO A 255 -18.09 -5.71 -14.33
C PRO A 255 -18.50 -4.68 -13.27
N PHE A 256 -19.28 -3.66 -13.63
CA PHE A 256 -19.83 -2.69 -12.68
C PHE A 256 -20.99 -3.31 -11.89
N LEU A 257 -21.96 -3.91 -12.55
CA LEU A 257 -23.18 -4.41 -11.92
C LEU A 257 -22.91 -5.52 -10.90
N ARG A 258 -21.97 -6.42 -11.18
CA ARG A 258 -21.76 -7.59 -10.33
C ARG A 258 -21.33 -7.19 -8.92
N GLY A 259 -22.14 -7.58 -7.95
CA GLY A 259 -21.87 -7.44 -6.53
C GLY A 259 -22.33 -6.13 -5.90
N ILE A 260 -22.89 -5.19 -6.67
CA ILE A 260 -23.56 -4.02 -6.11
C ILE A 260 -24.92 -4.42 -5.56
N ASN A 261 -25.38 -3.72 -4.54
CA ASN A 261 -26.76 -3.77 -4.09
C ASN A 261 -27.59 -2.76 -4.86
N VAL A 262 -28.79 -3.18 -5.24
CA VAL A 262 -29.82 -2.33 -5.82
C VAL A 262 -31.07 -2.39 -4.95
N VAL A 263 -31.77 -1.27 -4.85
CA VAL A 263 -33.11 -1.18 -4.29
C VAL A 263 -34.09 -1.43 -5.43
N TYR A 264 -34.86 -2.50 -5.31
CA TYR A 264 -36.01 -2.77 -6.16
C TYR A 264 -37.24 -2.13 -5.54
N THR A 265 -37.90 -1.26 -6.29
CA THR A 265 -39.16 -0.63 -5.90
C THR A 265 -40.28 -1.23 -6.74
N PRO A 266 -41.05 -2.20 -6.21
CA PRO A 266 -42.15 -2.80 -6.93
C PRO A 266 -43.19 -1.74 -7.33
N PRO A 267 -43.92 -1.92 -8.45
CA PRO A 267 -45.08 -1.11 -8.75
C PRO A 267 -46.12 -1.19 -7.63
N GLN A 268 -46.90 -0.13 -7.44
CA GLN A 268 -47.94 -0.08 -6.39
C GLN A 268 -48.92 -1.26 -6.47
N SER A 269 -49.21 -1.76 -7.68
CA SER A 269 -50.08 -2.92 -7.91
C SER A 269 -49.61 -4.22 -7.26
N PHE A 270 -48.34 -4.31 -6.85
CA PHE A 270 -47.78 -5.47 -6.16
C PHE A 270 -47.93 -5.42 -4.63
N ALA A 271 -48.44 -4.30 -4.08
CA ALA A 271 -48.64 -4.09 -2.64
C ALA A 271 -47.45 -4.54 -1.76
N SER A 272 -46.23 -4.32 -2.26
CA SER A 272 -44.99 -4.84 -1.67
C SER A 272 -44.01 -3.71 -1.39
N ALA A 273 -43.41 -3.72 -0.20
CA ALA A 273 -42.38 -2.75 0.17
C ALA A 273 -41.11 -2.91 -0.69
N PRO A 274 -40.31 -1.84 -0.90
CA PRO A 274 -39.04 -1.93 -1.59
C PRO A 274 -38.08 -2.90 -0.93
N ARG A 275 -37.23 -3.55 -1.73
CA ARG A 275 -36.30 -4.58 -1.26
C ARG A 275 -34.91 -4.39 -1.84
N VAL A 276 -33.91 -4.58 -1.00
CA VAL A 276 -32.51 -4.54 -1.42
C VAL A 276 -32.06 -5.92 -1.88
N TYR A 277 -31.47 -5.99 -3.08
CA TYR A 277 -30.88 -7.20 -3.62
C TYR A 277 -29.45 -6.96 -4.09
N LYS A 278 -28.59 -7.97 -3.92
CA LYS A 278 -27.25 -8.00 -4.51
C LYS A 278 -27.33 -8.52 -5.94
N VAL A 279 -26.72 -7.82 -6.88
CA VAL A 279 -26.72 -8.17 -8.31
C VAL A 279 -25.64 -9.20 -8.62
N ASN A 280 -26.01 -10.22 -9.39
CA ASN A 280 -25.12 -11.28 -9.90
C ASN A 280 -24.64 -10.97 -11.33
N GLY A 281 -25.52 -10.38 -12.14
CA GLY A 281 -25.26 -10.03 -13.54
C GLY A 281 -26.55 -9.64 -14.26
N LEU A 282 -26.54 -9.75 -15.59
CA LEU A 282 -27.72 -9.55 -16.43
C LEU A 282 -28.38 -10.89 -16.78
N SER A 283 -29.69 -10.91 -17.05
CA SER A 283 -30.39 -12.07 -17.62
C SER A 283 -29.81 -12.47 -19.00
N SER A 284 -30.15 -13.64 -19.53
CA SER A 284 -29.72 -14.06 -20.89
C SER A 284 -30.28 -13.16 -21.98
N GLY A 285 -31.59 -12.89 -21.92
CA GLY A 285 -32.33 -12.07 -22.87
C GLY A 285 -33.04 -10.89 -22.22
N PRO A 286 -33.70 -10.06 -23.04
CA PRO A 286 -34.53 -8.94 -22.59
C PRO A 286 -35.78 -9.40 -21.83
N ALA A 287 -36.40 -8.51 -21.03
CA ALA A 287 -37.63 -8.81 -20.30
C ALA A 287 -38.79 -9.28 -21.20
N SER A 288 -38.78 -8.89 -22.48
CA SER A 288 -39.75 -9.27 -23.51
C SER A 288 -39.68 -10.76 -23.91
N SER A 289 -38.50 -11.40 -23.83
CA SER A 289 -38.30 -12.80 -24.25
C SER A 289 -37.79 -13.73 -23.15
N GLU A 290 -37.21 -13.18 -22.09
CA GLU A 290 -36.76 -13.92 -20.92
C GLU A 290 -37.98 -14.44 -20.15
N THR A 291 -37.95 -15.72 -19.78
CA THR A 291 -39.09 -16.42 -19.21
C THR A 291 -38.77 -17.01 -17.85
N PHE A 292 -39.79 -17.15 -17.02
CA PHE A 292 -39.73 -17.88 -15.76
C PHE A 292 -41.04 -18.64 -15.54
N GLU A 293 -41.03 -19.57 -14.59
CA GLU A 293 -42.20 -20.33 -14.23
C GLU A 293 -43.01 -19.59 -13.16
N SER A 294 -44.29 -19.33 -13.44
CA SER A 294 -45.27 -18.76 -12.51
C SER A 294 -46.55 -19.59 -12.59
N ASP A 295 -47.01 -20.12 -11.46
CA ASP A 295 -48.24 -20.93 -11.36
C ASP A 295 -48.27 -22.11 -12.36
N GLY A 296 -47.13 -22.78 -12.54
CA GLY A 296 -46.96 -23.92 -13.47
C GLY A 296 -46.94 -23.54 -14.95
N LYS A 297 -46.95 -22.25 -15.31
CA LYS A 297 -46.87 -21.76 -16.69
C LYS A 297 -45.58 -20.98 -16.92
N LYS A 298 -45.01 -21.17 -18.10
CA LYS A 298 -43.85 -20.39 -18.57
C LYS A 298 -44.34 -19.06 -19.13
N VAL A 299 -44.01 -17.97 -18.45
CA VAL A 299 -44.42 -16.59 -18.81
C VAL A 299 -43.19 -15.71 -18.98
N THR A 300 -43.26 -14.73 -19.89
CA THR A 300 -42.18 -13.73 -20.02
C THR A 300 -42.24 -12.74 -18.86
N ILE A 301 -41.11 -12.12 -18.52
CA ILE A 301 -41.07 -11.13 -17.44
C ILE A 301 -42.00 -9.96 -17.78
N ALA A 302 -41.98 -9.47 -19.02
CA ALA A 302 -42.87 -8.39 -19.46
C ALA A 302 -44.36 -8.77 -19.33
N ALA A 303 -44.76 -9.97 -19.75
CA ALA A 303 -46.13 -10.44 -19.65
C ALA A 303 -46.58 -10.63 -18.18
N TYR A 304 -45.67 -11.10 -17.31
CA TYR A 304 -45.96 -11.21 -15.88
C TYR A 304 -46.26 -9.84 -15.24
N PHE A 305 -45.43 -8.82 -15.49
CA PHE A 305 -45.69 -7.48 -14.97
C PHE A 305 -46.99 -6.89 -15.54
N GLN A 306 -47.28 -7.12 -16.82
CA GLN A 306 -48.53 -6.70 -17.45
C GLN A 306 -49.75 -7.36 -16.79
N SER A 307 -49.70 -8.66 -16.49
CA SER A 307 -50.77 -9.39 -15.79
C SER A 307 -51.02 -8.88 -14.36
N ARG A 308 -50.05 -8.15 -13.80
CA ARG A 308 -50.10 -7.49 -12.49
C ARG A 308 -50.34 -5.98 -12.62
N ASN A 309 -50.97 -5.53 -13.70
CA ASN A 309 -51.32 -4.13 -13.96
C ASN A 309 -50.10 -3.18 -14.03
N TYR A 310 -48.97 -3.64 -14.58
CA TYR A 310 -47.82 -2.79 -14.84
C TYR A 310 -47.19 -3.06 -16.21
N ASN A 311 -47.24 -2.07 -17.11
CA ASN A 311 -46.58 -2.15 -18.41
C ASN A 311 -45.15 -1.63 -18.32
N LEU A 312 -44.18 -2.48 -18.66
CA LEU A 312 -42.78 -2.07 -18.68
C LEU A 312 -42.54 -1.01 -19.76
N LYS A 313 -41.81 0.07 -19.46
CA LYS A 313 -41.48 1.11 -20.46
C LYS A 313 -40.36 0.64 -21.40
N PHE A 314 -39.43 -0.15 -20.87
CA PHE A 314 -38.26 -0.63 -21.59
C PHE A 314 -38.17 -2.17 -21.64
N PRO A 315 -39.13 -2.86 -22.27
CA PRO A 315 -39.18 -4.33 -22.26
C PRO A 315 -38.04 -5.00 -23.03
N GLN A 316 -37.33 -4.28 -23.90
CA GLN A 316 -36.17 -4.78 -24.63
C GLN A 316 -34.84 -4.68 -23.86
N LEU A 317 -34.85 -4.16 -22.63
CA LEU A 317 -33.70 -4.25 -21.74
C LEU A 317 -33.63 -5.62 -21.08
N HIS A 318 -32.40 -6.11 -20.87
CA HIS A 318 -32.14 -7.23 -19.96
C HIS A 318 -32.64 -6.92 -18.54
N CYS A 319 -32.88 -7.96 -17.75
CA CYS A 319 -33.18 -7.85 -16.33
C CYS A 319 -31.90 -7.99 -15.49
N LEU A 320 -31.94 -7.50 -14.26
CA LEU A 320 -30.92 -7.81 -13.26
C LEU A 320 -31.18 -9.20 -12.68
N HIS A 321 -30.20 -10.10 -12.77
CA HIS A 321 -30.20 -11.33 -11.98
C HIS A 321 -29.67 -11.02 -10.58
N VAL A 322 -30.46 -11.32 -9.55
CA VAL A 322 -30.17 -10.86 -8.19
C VAL A 322 -30.37 -11.95 -7.14
N GLY A 323 -29.89 -11.70 -5.91
CA GLY A 323 -30.08 -12.60 -4.77
C GLY A 323 -29.17 -13.83 -4.83
N PRO A 324 -29.56 -14.96 -4.20
CA PRO A 324 -28.76 -16.19 -4.24
C PRO A 324 -28.54 -16.65 -5.70
N PRO A 325 -27.29 -16.90 -6.14
CA PRO A 325 -27.01 -17.26 -7.53
C PRO A 325 -27.74 -18.51 -8.05
N THR A 326 -28.08 -19.43 -7.14
CA THR A 326 -28.85 -20.65 -7.44
C THR A 326 -30.35 -20.38 -7.67
N LYS A 327 -30.85 -19.21 -7.26
CA LYS A 327 -32.24 -18.81 -7.50
C LYS A 327 -32.31 -17.92 -8.74
N HIS A 328 -33.33 -18.13 -9.56
CA HIS A 328 -33.57 -17.35 -10.78
C HIS A 328 -34.45 -16.12 -10.50
N ILE A 329 -33.94 -15.18 -9.69
CA ILE A 329 -34.66 -13.93 -9.37
C ILE A 329 -34.24 -12.86 -10.36
N LEU A 330 -35.17 -12.46 -11.23
CA LEU A 330 -34.95 -11.46 -12.27
C LEU A 330 -35.79 -10.21 -12.02
N LEU A 331 -35.16 -9.04 -12.07
CA LEU A 331 -35.81 -7.76 -11.83
C LEU A 331 -35.65 -6.84 -13.05
N PRO A 332 -36.74 -6.22 -13.56
CA PRO A 332 -36.63 -5.20 -14.60
C PRO A 332 -35.72 -4.05 -14.16
N ILE A 333 -34.78 -3.65 -15.03
CA ILE A 333 -33.81 -2.59 -14.75
C ILE A 333 -34.49 -1.27 -14.38
N GLU A 334 -35.61 -0.94 -15.03
CA GLU A 334 -36.33 0.33 -14.83
C GLU A 334 -36.94 0.50 -13.43
N LEU A 335 -37.04 -0.58 -12.66
CA LEU A 335 -37.59 -0.61 -11.30
C LEU A 335 -36.48 -0.66 -10.23
N CYS A 336 -35.23 -0.50 -10.63
CA CYS A 336 -34.06 -0.65 -9.76
C CYS A 336 -33.27 0.66 -9.62
N THR A 337 -32.79 0.92 -8.40
CA THR A 337 -31.92 2.06 -8.06
C THR A 337 -30.67 1.55 -7.37
N ILE A 338 -29.49 2.12 -7.63
CA ILE A 338 -28.24 1.75 -6.95
C ILE A 338 -28.33 2.20 -5.49
N GLU A 339 -28.11 1.28 -4.53
CA GLU A 339 -28.12 1.61 -3.09
C GLU A 339 -26.97 2.59 -2.77
N GLU A 340 -27.22 3.58 -1.92
CA GLU A 340 -26.19 4.53 -1.51
C GLU A 340 -25.17 3.92 -0.52
N GLY A 341 -23.99 4.52 -0.43
CA GLY A 341 -23.04 4.27 0.67
C GLY A 341 -22.41 2.89 0.69
N GLN A 342 -22.35 2.25 -0.47
CA GLN A 342 -21.82 0.89 -0.61
C GLN A 342 -20.30 0.87 -0.69
N ALA A 343 -19.63 0.46 0.39
CA ALA A 343 -18.19 0.23 0.38
C ALA A 343 -17.86 -1.11 -0.30
N LEU A 344 -17.52 -1.08 -1.60
CA LEU A 344 -17.13 -2.28 -2.34
C LEU A 344 -15.64 -2.62 -2.12
N ASN A 345 -15.34 -3.92 -2.11
CA ASN A 345 -13.98 -4.45 -1.97
C ASN A 345 -13.54 -5.12 -3.28
N ARG A 346 -13.52 -4.35 -4.37
CA ARG A 346 -13.00 -4.77 -5.68
C ARG A 346 -11.97 -3.77 -6.19
N LYS A 347 -11.12 -4.20 -7.12
CA LYS A 347 -10.09 -3.34 -7.72
C LYS A 347 -10.74 -2.34 -8.67
N ASP A 348 -10.43 -1.06 -8.46
CA ASP A 348 -10.83 0.01 -9.36
C ASP A 348 -10.15 -0.13 -10.74
N GLY A 349 -10.83 0.31 -11.79
CA GLY A 349 -10.29 0.38 -13.15
C GLY A 349 -9.23 1.48 -13.29
N ALA A 350 -8.50 1.47 -14.41
CA ALA A 350 -7.37 2.37 -14.62
C ALA A 350 -7.77 3.87 -14.59
N THR A 351 -8.94 4.20 -15.15
CA THR A 351 -9.50 5.56 -15.15
C THR A 351 -9.85 6.02 -13.74
N GLN A 352 -10.60 5.21 -12.98
CA GLN A 352 -10.93 5.54 -11.59
C GLN A 352 -9.69 5.69 -10.73
N VAL A 353 -8.69 4.80 -10.88
CA VAL A 353 -7.40 4.91 -10.16
C VAL A 353 -6.70 6.23 -10.49
N ALA A 354 -6.64 6.63 -11.76
CA ALA A 354 -6.00 7.88 -12.16
C ALA A 354 -6.72 9.11 -11.56
N ASN A 355 -8.05 9.14 -11.60
CA ASN A 355 -8.86 10.21 -11.03
C ASN A 355 -8.76 10.26 -9.49
N MET A 356 -8.76 9.09 -8.84
CA MET A 356 -8.55 8.96 -7.39
C MET A 356 -7.18 9.50 -6.97
N ILE A 357 -6.11 9.20 -7.73
CA ILE A 357 -4.76 9.72 -7.44
C ILE A 357 -4.76 11.25 -7.51
N LYS A 358 -5.38 11.84 -8.53
CA LYS A 358 -5.49 13.30 -8.67
C LYS A 358 -6.24 13.92 -7.49
N PHE A 359 -7.36 13.31 -7.08
CA PHE A 359 -8.16 13.76 -5.95
C PHE A 359 -7.44 13.70 -4.60
N ALA A 360 -6.71 12.59 -4.36
CA ALA A 360 -6.03 12.34 -3.10
C ALA A 360 -4.70 13.10 -2.94
N ALA A 361 -4.03 13.44 -4.05
CA ALA A 361 -2.74 14.11 -4.08
C ALA A 361 -2.85 15.60 -3.73
N THR A 362 -2.87 15.89 -2.42
CA THR A 362 -3.02 17.25 -1.89
C THR A 362 -1.78 17.69 -1.10
N SER A 363 -1.58 19.01 -0.96
CA SER A 363 -0.51 19.58 -0.12
C SER A 363 -0.77 19.28 1.35
N THR A 364 0.26 19.44 2.20
CA THR A 364 0.12 19.32 3.66
C THR A 364 -0.95 20.27 4.22
N ASN A 365 -1.00 21.53 3.77
CA ASN A 365 -2.00 22.52 4.20
C ASN A 365 -3.43 22.05 3.86
N VAL A 366 -3.67 21.65 2.61
CA VAL A 366 -4.99 21.16 2.16
C VAL A 366 -5.37 19.87 2.89
N ARG A 367 -4.41 18.97 3.11
CA ARG A 367 -4.63 17.73 3.86
C ARG A 367 -4.98 18.03 5.32
N LYS A 368 -4.26 18.93 6.00
CA LYS A 368 -4.57 19.38 7.36
C LYS A 368 -5.99 19.92 7.43
N ASN A 369 -6.36 20.82 6.54
CA ASN A 369 -7.73 21.38 6.49
C ASN A 369 -8.80 20.31 6.32
N LYS A 370 -8.60 19.31 5.44
CA LYS A 370 -9.51 18.18 5.29
C LYS A 370 -9.65 17.37 6.59
N ILE A 371 -8.55 17.09 7.30
CA ILE A 371 -8.56 16.39 8.59
C ILE A 371 -9.35 17.21 9.63
N MET A 372 -9.02 18.50 9.77
CA MET A 372 -9.66 19.39 10.74
C MET A 372 -11.16 19.55 10.48
N ASN A 373 -11.58 19.64 9.22
CA ASN A 373 -12.99 19.72 8.84
C ASN A 373 -13.75 18.43 9.21
N LEU A 374 -13.12 17.26 9.05
CA LEU A 374 -13.73 16.00 9.48
C LEU A 374 -13.83 15.90 11.00
N LEU A 375 -12.82 16.33 11.75
CA LEU A 375 -12.88 16.37 13.22
C LEU A 375 -14.00 17.29 13.71
N LYS A 376 -14.14 18.47 13.10
CA LYS A 376 -15.27 19.39 13.36
C LYS A 376 -16.63 18.79 13.00
N PHE A 377 -16.70 17.96 11.97
CA PHE A 377 -17.95 17.28 11.58
C PHE A 377 -18.35 16.18 12.59
N PHE A 378 -17.38 15.42 13.08
CA PHE A 378 -17.66 14.32 14.02
C PHE A 378 -17.91 14.80 15.45
N GLU A 379 -17.27 15.90 15.88
CA GLU A 379 -17.49 16.55 17.18
C GLU A 379 -17.22 15.62 18.37
N HIS A 380 -16.09 14.89 18.36
CA HIS A 380 -15.80 13.87 19.37
C HIS A 380 -16.00 14.32 20.82
N ASN A 381 -15.58 15.54 21.16
CA ASN A 381 -15.69 16.06 22.53
C ASN A 381 -17.14 16.33 22.99
N LEU A 382 -18.13 16.30 22.09
CA LEU A 382 -19.56 16.42 22.44
C LEU A 382 -20.24 15.06 22.63
N ASP A 383 -19.56 13.95 22.33
CA ASP A 383 -20.15 12.62 22.46
C ASP A 383 -20.24 12.20 23.94
N PRO A 384 -21.41 11.71 24.41
CA PRO A 384 -21.58 11.27 25.79
C PRO A 384 -20.64 10.14 26.20
N THR A 385 -20.30 9.24 25.27
CA THR A 385 -19.39 8.11 25.52
C THR A 385 -17.97 8.61 25.77
N ILE A 386 -17.50 9.55 24.95
CA ILE A 386 -16.18 10.19 25.11
C ILE A 386 -16.09 10.87 26.48
N SER A 387 -17.10 11.68 26.81
CA SER A 387 -17.17 12.40 28.09
C SER A 387 -17.24 11.46 29.29
N ARG A 388 -18.04 10.38 29.20
CA ARG A 388 -18.23 9.41 30.29
C ARG A 388 -16.96 8.61 30.59
N PHE A 389 -16.16 8.31 29.57
CA PHE A 389 -14.84 7.71 29.71
C PHE A 389 -13.77 8.71 30.19
N GLY A 390 -14.13 9.98 30.43
CA GLY A 390 -13.21 10.99 30.97
C GLY A 390 -12.13 11.43 29.98
N ILE A 391 -12.43 11.35 28.68
CA ILE A 391 -11.48 11.64 27.59
C ILE A 391 -11.81 12.99 26.97
N ARG A 392 -10.79 13.78 26.66
CA ARG A 392 -10.91 14.98 25.84
C ARG A 392 -9.79 15.05 24.80
N ILE A 393 -10.15 15.33 23.56
CA ILE A 393 -9.22 15.39 22.43
C ILE A 393 -8.87 16.85 22.13
N ALA A 394 -7.59 17.14 21.91
CA ALA A 394 -7.13 18.46 21.51
C ALA A 394 -7.61 18.87 20.11
N ASN A 395 -7.68 20.19 19.88
CA ASN A 395 -8.25 20.76 18.65
C ASN A 395 -7.22 21.08 17.57
N ASP A 396 -5.94 20.76 17.73
CA ASP A 396 -4.93 20.91 16.69
C ASP A 396 -3.82 19.86 16.83
N PHE A 397 -3.05 19.71 15.76
CA PHE A 397 -1.87 18.87 15.66
C PHE A 397 -0.81 19.30 16.67
N ILE A 398 -0.18 18.33 17.32
CA ILE A 398 0.98 18.61 18.17
C ILE A 398 2.17 19.06 17.32
N MET A 399 3.01 19.89 17.91
CA MET A 399 4.32 20.25 17.36
C MET A 399 5.38 19.34 17.96
N VAL A 400 6.26 18.79 17.12
CA VAL A 400 7.37 17.93 17.57
C VAL A 400 8.69 18.48 17.08
N SER A 401 9.74 18.26 17.87
CA SER A 401 11.11 18.52 17.45
C SER A 401 11.54 17.54 16.37
N THR A 402 12.25 18.05 15.37
CA THR A 402 12.83 17.26 14.28
C THR A 402 14.33 17.50 14.21
N ARG A 403 15.02 16.60 13.50
CA ARG A 403 16.38 16.83 13.01
C ARG A 403 16.41 16.55 11.52
N THR A 404 17.05 17.40 10.74
CA THR A 404 17.32 17.13 9.32
C THR A 404 18.74 16.64 9.18
N LEU A 405 18.91 15.36 8.86
CA LEU A 405 20.21 14.76 8.61
C LEU A 405 20.85 15.37 7.36
N ASN A 406 22.18 15.46 7.37
CA ASN A 406 22.91 15.90 6.20
C ASN A 406 22.83 14.82 5.12
N PRO A 407 22.52 15.19 3.87
CA PRO A 407 22.54 14.24 2.78
C PRO A 407 24.00 13.84 2.49
N PRO A 408 24.24 12.59 2.05
CA PRO A 408 25.58 12.12 1.74
C PRO A 408 26.16 12.80 0.49
N GLN A 409 27.48 12.73 0.34
CA GLN A 409 28.14 12.93 -0.96
C GLN A 409 28.18 11.60 -1.72
N VAL A 410 27.83 11.64 -3.02
CA VAL A 410 27.84 10.46 -3.89
C VAL A 410 29.14 10.43 -4.67
N GLU A 411 29.84 9.30 -4.64
CA GLU A 411 31.13 9.09 -5.29
C GLU A 411 30.99 8.26 -6.57
N TYR A 412 31.64 8.74 -7.63
CA TYR A 412 31.76 8.16 -8.96
C TYR A 412 33.24 7.92 -9.30
N GLN A 413 33.50 7.30 -10.46
CA GLN A 413 34.86 6.94 -10.88
C GLN A 413 35.84 8.12 -10.86
N GLY A 414 37.05 7.83 -10.37
CA GLY A 414 38.15 8.79 -10.29
C GLY A 414 38.00 9.79 -9.15
N ASN A 415 37.42 9.35 -8.01
CA ASN A 415 37.19 10.18 -6.82
C ASN A 415 36.40 11.46 -7.15
N ARG A 416 35.40 11.35 -8.02
CA ARG A 416 34.52 12.47 -8.39
C ARG A 416 33.24 12.42 -7.57
N TYR A 417 32.82 13.58 -7.06
CA TYR A 417 31.73 13.67 -6.09
C TYR A 417 30.56 14.50 -6.61
N CYS A 418 29.35 14.06 -6.30
CA CYS A 418 28.11 14.80 -6.49
C CYS A 418 27.46 15.13 -5.14
N GLY A 419 27.07 16.38 -4.95
CA GLY A 419 26.24 16.78 -3.82
C GLY A 419 24.77 16.47 -4.09
N VAL A 420 24.10 15.86 -3.11
CA VAL A 420 22.65 15.63 -3.16
C VAL A 420 21.93 16.89 -2.70
N ARG A 421 20.96 17.35 -3.49
CA ARG A 421 20.12 18.50 -3.17
C ARG A 421 18.65 18.10 -3.29
N ASN A 422 17.86 18.39 -2.26
CA ASN A 422 16.44 18.03 -2.22
C ASN A 422 16.19 16.55 -2.59
N GLY A 423 17.03 15.65 -2.08
CA GLY A 423 16.92 14.20 -2.32
C GLY A 423 17.18 13.77 -3.76
N SER A 424 17.81 14.57 -4.61
CA SER A 424 18.26 14.18 -5.96
C SER A 424 19.66 14.71 -6.29
N TRP A 425 20.30 14.10 -7.27
CA TRP A 425 21.56 14.57 -7.83
C TRP A 425 21.60 14.34 -9.34
N ARG A 426 22.51 15.04 -10.02
CA ARG A 426 22.79 14.87 -11.44
C ARG A 426 24.17 14.24 -11.60
N MET A 427 24.33 13.46 -12.67
CA MET A 427 25.57 12.77 -13.04
C MET A 427 26.24 13.43 -14.25
N ASP A 428 26.13 14.76 -14.36
CA ASP A 428 26.64 15.49 -15.53
C ASP A 428 28.16 15.28 -15.65
N ASN A 429 28.61 14.76 -16.79
CA ASN A 429 30.01 14.41 -17.08
C ASN A 429 30.66 13.39 -16.11
N MET A 430 29.85 12.59 -15.42
CA MET A 430 30.31 11.52 -14.52
C MET A 430 30.28 10.15 -15.20
N LYS A 431 31.18 9.27 -14.78
CA LYS A 431 31.29 7.87 -15.23
C LYS A 431 30.94 6.93 -14.08
N PHE A 432 30.34 5.77 -14.35
CA PHE A 432 30.02 4.82 -13.29
C PHE A 432 31.27 4.33 -12.56
N LEU A 433 31.13 4.10 -11.25
CA LEU A 433 32.22 3.80 -10.34
C LEU A 433 33.03 2.57 -10.80
N GLU A 434 32.36 1.43 -11.00
CA GLU A 434 32.99 0.16 -11.36
C GLU A 434 32.13 -0.59 -12.41
N PRO A 435 32.13 -0.19 -13.69
CA PRO A 435 31.53 -0.99 -14.76
C PRO A 435 32.38 -2.25 -15.04
N LYS A 436 31.80 -3.25 -15.71
CA LYS A 436 32.60 -4.37 -16.23
C LYS A 436 33.44 -3.92 -17.43
N PRO A 437 34.76 -4.22 -17.46
CA PRO A 437 35.65 -3.71 -18.51
C PRO A 437 35.50 -4.44 -19.86
N LYS A 438 34.85 -5.61 -19.89
CA LYS A 438 34.62 -6.40 -21.11
C LYS A 438 33.62 -5.68 -22.03
N ALA A 439 33.87 -5.71 -23.34
CA ALA A 439 32.85 -5.35 -24.32
C ALA A 439 31.71 -6.38 -24.32
N HIS A 440 30.50 -5.92 -23.97
CA HIS A 440 29.35 -6.79 -23.86
C HIS A 440 28.68 -6.99 -25.22
N LYS A 441 28.52 -8.26 -25.61
CA LYS A 441 27.76 -8.64 -26.79
C LYS A 441 26.28 -8.50 -26.50
N TRP A 442 25.53 -7.78 -27.34
CA TRP A 442 24.17 -7.36 -27.01
C TRP A 442 23.23 -7.36 -28.20
N ALA A 443 21.93 -7.45 -27.91
CA ALA A 443 20.87 -7.55 -28.90
C ALA A 443 19.71 -6.58 -28.62
N ILE A 444 18.95 -6.24 -29.66
CA ILE A 444 17.68 -5.52 -29.58
C ILE A 444 16.59 -6.39 -30.19
N LEU A 445 15.60 -6.73 -29.38
CA LEU A 445 14.42 -7.51 -29.75
C LEU A 445 13.20 -6.62 -29.76
N TYR A 446 12.35 -6.73 -30.78
CA TYR A 446 11.08 -6.01 -30.82
C TYR A 446 9.96 -6.83 -31.43
N PHE A 447 8.75 -6.56 -30.94
CA PHE A 447 7.56 -7.28 -31.35
C PHE A 447 7.13 -6.87 -32.77
N ASP A 448 6.99 -7.83 -33.68
CA ASP A 448 6.45 -7.65 -35.04
C ASP A 448 5.19 -8.50 -35.21
N PRO A 449 4.00 -7.98 -34.85
CA PRO A 449 2.76 -8.73 -34.96
C PRO A 449 2.31 -8.87 -36.42
N LYS A 450 1.58 -9.95 -36.69
CA LYS A 450 0.89 -10.14 -37.99
C LYS A 450 -0.12 -9.02 -38.26
N TYR A 451 -0.79 -8.51 -37.22
CA TYR A 451 -1.78 -7.44 -37.32
C TYR A 451 -1.51 -6.36 -36.26
N GLY A 452 -1.65 -5.08 -36.64
CA GLY A 452 -1.47 -3.94 -35.75
C GLY A 452 -0.29 -3.05 -36.14
N ARG A 453 0.07 -2.13 -35.23
CA ARG A 453 1.12 -1.13 -35.49
C ARG A 453 2.51 -1.77 -35.39
N LYS A 454 3.25 -1.74 -36.50
CA LYS A 454 4.63 -2.22 -36.58
C LYS A 454 5.63 -1.17 -36.11
N ILE A 455 6.77 -1.63 -35.58
CA ILE A 455 7.94 -0.79 -35.28
C ILE A 455 8.84 -0.80 -36.50
N HIS A 456 9.27 0.37 -36.97
CA HIS A 456 10.12 0.48 -38.16
C HIS A 456 11.58 0.25 -37.80
N PHE A 457 12.33 -0.46 -38.66
CA PHE A 457 13.74 -0.77 -38.45
C PHE A 457 14.59 0.48 -38.17
N ASN A 458 14.36 1.58 -38.90
CA ASN A 458 15.12 2.83 -38.71
C ASN A 458 14.98 3.39 -37.28
N GLN A 459 13.81 3.24 -36.64
CA GLN A 459 13.62 3.67 -35.25
C GLN A 459 14.46 2.82 -34.28
N VAL A 460 14.62 1.53 -34.59
CA VAL A 460 15.44 0.60 -33.80
C VAL A 460 16.93 0.89 -34.00
N ALA A 461 17.36 1.18 -35.23
CA ALA A 461 18.71 1.61 -35.53
C ALA A 461 19.06 2.97 -34.86
N ASP A 462 18.12 3.91 -34.82
CA ASP A 462 18.29 5.16 -34.06
C ASP A 462 18.45 4.90 -32.56
N PHE A 463 17.65 3.98 -32.02
CA PHE A 463 17.77 3.57 -30.63
C PHE A 463 19.13 2.93 -30.33
N GLU A 464 19.62 2.03 -31.20
CA GLU A 464 20.96 1.43 -31.11
C GLU A 464 22.05 2.50 -31.01
N ARG A 465 22.06 3.46 -31.96
CA ARG A 465 23.04 4.57 -31.98
C ARG A 465 22.99 5.39 -30.69
N ASN A 466 21.79 5.70 -30.21
CA ASN A 466 21.61 6.49 -28.99
C ASN A 466 22.08 5.73 -27.74
N VAL A 467 21.82 4.42 -27.65
CA VAL A 467 22.31 3.58 -26.55
C VAL A 467 23.82 3.50 -26.57
N LEU A 468 24.45 3.28 -27.74
CA LEU A 468 25.91 3.25 -27.90
C LEU A 468 26.58 4.57 -27.53
N GLY A 469 25.99 5.71 -27.93
CA GLY A 469 26.52 7.02 -27.59
C GLY A 469 26.48 7.27 -26.08
N GLN A 470 25.35 6.96 -25.44
CA GLN A 470 25.17 7.15 -24.00
C GLN A 470 25.96 6.12 -23.17
N SER A 471 26.09 4.87 -23.61
CA SER A 471 26.87 3.86 -22.88
C SER A 471 28.33 4.25 -22.74
N LYS A 472 28.92 4.81 -23.81
CA LYS A 472 30.28 5.35 -23.81
C LYS A 472 30.45 6.52 -22.82
N SER A 473 29.47 7.43 -22.74
CA SER A 473 29.56 8.58 -21.82
C SER A 473 29.57 8.16 -20.36
N VAL A 474 28.90 7.06 -20.04
CA VAL A 474 28.83 6.46 -18.70
C VAL A 474 29.67 5.18 -18.58
N ASN A 475 30.75 5.07 -19.35
CA ASN A 475 31.75 3.99 -19.30
C ASN A 475 31.25 2.53 -19.31
N ILE A 476 30.05 2.25 -19.84
CA ILE A 476 29.61 0.88 -20.15
C ILE A 476 30.17 0.48 -21.52
N SER A 477 30.92 -0.61 -21.57
CA SER A 477 31.48 -1.15 -22.80
C SER A 477 30.48 -2.10 -23.48
N LEU A 478 29.86 -1.65 -24.56
CA LEU A 478 29.02 -2.48 -25.45
C LEU A 478 29.76 -2.70 -26.78
N GLU A 479 29.59 -3.88 -27.39
CA GLU A 479 30.07 -4.12 -28.76
C GLU A 479 29.48 -3.08 -29.73
N SER A 480 30.22 -2.72 -30.78
CA SER A 480 29.89 -1.59 -31.66
C SER A 480 28.61 -1.74 -32.45
N LYS A 481 28.05 -2.95 -32.53
CA LYS A 481 26.82 -3.27 -33.23
C LYS A 481 25.99 -4.25 -32.40
N ALA A 482 24.70 -3.99 -32.29
CA ALA A 482 23.73 -4.90 -31.70
C ALA A 482 23.22 -5.91 -32.74
N GLU A 483 22.91 -7.13 -32.30
CA GLU A 483 22.07 -8.03 -33.10
C GLU A 483 20.60 -7.58 -33.00
N ILE A 484 19.99 -7.22 -34.13
CA ILE A 484 18.58 -6.78 -34.18
C ILE A 484 17.72 -7.94 -34.68
N ARG A 485 16.74 -8.38 -33.89
CA ARG A 485 15.82 -9.47 -34.22
C ARG A 485 14.38 -9.10 -33.89
N THR A 486 13.44 -9.74 -34.58
CA THR A 486 12.00 -9.64 -34.31
C THR A 486 11.48 -10.91 -33.65
N PHE A 487 10.35 -10.80 -32.95
CA PHE A 487 9.55 -11.93 -32.51
C PHE A 487 8.06 -11.60 -32.69
N SER A 488 7.25 -12.60 -32.97
CA SER A 488 5.81 -12.44 -33.27
C SER A 488 4.90 -13.19 -32.30
N ASP A 489 5.45 -14.17 -31.58
CA ASP A 489 4.75 -15.00 -30.60
C ASP A 489 5.74 -15.65 -29.61
N ASP A 490 5.21 -16.46 -28.70
CA ASP A 490 5.99 -17.14 -27.67
C ASP A 490 7.01 -18.15 -28.25
N ARG A 491 6.70 -18.79 -29.39
CA ARG A 491 7.59 -19.79 -30.00
C ARG A 491 8.80 -19.12 -30.65
N SER A 492 8.55 -18.12 -31.49
CA SER A 492 9.62 -17.32 -32.11
C SER A 492 10.52 -16.65 -31.06
N LEU A 493 9.98 -16.28 -29.90
CA LEU A 493 10.77 -15.74 -28.80
C LEU A 493 11.71 -16.79 -28.17
N ASP A 494 11.31 -18.05 -28.07
CA ASP A 494 12.19 -19.14 -27.59
C ASP A 494 13.36 -19.36 -28.54
N ASP A 495 13.08 -19.43 -29.85
CA ASP A 495 14.11 -19.64 -30.86
C ASP A 495 15.15 -18.52 -30.82
N VAL A 496 14.70 -17.27 -30.73
CA VAL A 496 15.58 -16.10 -30.59
C VAL A 496 16.40 -16.18 -29.30
N PHE A 497 15.82 -16.53 -28.15
CA PHE A 497 16.61 -16.63 -26.91
C PHE A 497 17.61 -17.80 -26.91
N ALA A 498 17.25 -18.94 -27.51
CA ALA A 498 18.16 -20.06 -27.68
C ALA A 498 19.35 -19.68 -28.57
N ASP A 499 19.08 -18.98 -29.69
CA ASP A 499 20.11 -18.45 -30.59
C ASP A 499 21.03 -17.47 -29.85
N LEU A 500 20.46 -16.48 -29.14
CA LEU A 500 21.24 -15.49 -28.39
C LEU A 500 22.13 -16.17 -27.34
N LYS A 501 21.63 -17.21 -26.67
CA LYS A 501 22.40 -17.98 -25.67
C LYS A 501 23.54 -18.74 -26.31
N ARG A 502 23.29 -19.44 -27.42
CA ARG A 502 24.30 -20.19 -28.18
C ARG A 502 25.39 -19.24 -28.69
N SER A 503 25.00 -18.06 -29.15
CA SER A 503 25.87 -16.99 -29.64
C SER A 503 26.54 -16.16 -28.52
N GLN A 504 26.39 -16.56 -27.25
CA GLN A 504 27.02 -15.93 -26.07
C GLN A 504 26.72 -14.43 -25.91
N HIS A 505 25.47 -14.01 -26.14
CA HIS A 505 25.06 -12.64 -25.84
C HIS A 505 24.97 -12.40 -24.33
N ASP A 506 25.51 -11.26 -23.88
CA ASP A 506 25.50 -10.85 -22.48
C ASP A 506 24.19 -10.14 -22.10
N LEU A 507 23.50 -9.48 -23.05
CA LEU A 507 22.33 -8.62 -22.79
C LEU A 507 21.37 -8.54 -24.00
N ALA A 508 20.06 -8.54 -23.74
CA ALA A 508 19.04 -8.19 -24.73
C ALA A 508 18.13 -7.05 -24.25
N PHE A 509 18.03 -5.97 -25.03
CA PHE A 509 16.95 -4.98 -24.89
C PHE A 509 15.70 -5.52 -25.57
N VAL A 510 14.55 -5.49 -24.89
CA VAL A 510 13.31 -6.07 -25.44
C VAL A 510 12.20 -5.03 -25.44
N ILE A 511 11.75 -4.62 -26.63
CA ILE A 511 10.65 -3.66 -26.79
C ILE A 511 9.32 -4.44 -26.74
N ILE A 512 8.51 -4.14 -25.74
CA ILE A 512 7.29 -4.89 -25.42
C ILE A 512 6.02 -4.06 -25.64
N PRO A 513 4.88 -4.71 -25.95
CA PRO A 513 3.58 -4.03 -26.01
C PRO A 513 3.23 -3.27 -24.72
N GLN A 514 2.35 -2.26 -24.85
CA GLN A 514 1.95 -1.41 -23.72
C GLN A 514 1.11 -2.15 -22.67
N SER A 515 0.29 -3.09 -23.10
CA SER A 515 -0.65 -3.89 -22.31
C SER A 515 -0.48 -5.38 -22.59
N GLY A 516 -1.08 -6.23 -21.74
CA GLY A 516 -0.96 -7.69 -21.82
C GLY A 516 0.11 -8.26 -20.91
N SER A 517 0.36 -9.56 -21.06
CA SER A 517 1.27 -10.37 -20.23
C SER A 517 2.66 -10.57 -20.85
N SER A 518 3.02 -9.84 -21.92
CA SER A 518 4.28 -10.04 -22.65
C SER A 518 5.52 -9.90 -21.76
N TYR A 519 5.50 -8.93 -20.82
CA TYR A 519 6.60 -8.78 -19.85
C TYR A 519 6.82 -10.06 -19.05
N ASP A 520 5.76 -10.66 -18.56
CA ASP A 520 5.83 -11.83 -17.69
C ASP A 520 6.38 -13.04 -18.45
N ILE A 521 5.88 -13.26 -19.68
CA ILE A 521 6.33 -14.34 -20.57
C ILE A 521 7.82 -14.19 -20.90
N ILE A 522 8.26 -12.99 -21.29
CA ILE A 522 9.67 -12.70 -21.58
C ILE A 522 10.56 -13.01 -20.38
N LYS A 523 10.14 -12.62 -19.18
CA LYS A 523 10.90 -12.87 -17.95
C LYS A 523 10.95 -14.35 -17.58
N GLN A 524 9.85 -15.07 -17.72
CA GLN A 524 9.82 -16.52 -17.49
C GLN A 524 10.76 -17.25 -18.46
N LYS A 525 10.67 -17.01 -19.77
CA LYS A 525 11.55 -17.65 -20.76
C LYS A 525 13.02 -17.28 -20.55
N ALA A 526 13.31 -15.98 -20.43
CA ALA A 526 14.69 -15.52 -20.30
C ALA A 526 15.38 -16.02 -19.02
N GLU A 527 14.67 -16.11 -17.89
CA GLU A 527 15.30 -16.35 -16.58
C GLU A 527 15.13 -17.79 -16.07
N LEU A 528 14.04 -18.48 -16.44
CA LEU A 528 13.76 -19.86 -16.02
C LEU A 528 14.20 -20.91 -17.05
N GLN A 529 14.32 -20.54 -18.33
CA GLN A 529 14.60 -21.50 -19.41
C GLN A 529 15.95 -21.26 -20.09
N HIS A 530 16.21 -20.03 -20.55
CA HIS A 530 17.38 -19.75 -21.41
C HIS A 530 18.59 -19.16 -20.68
N GLY A 531 18.37 -18.43 -19.59
CA GLY A 531 19.44 -17.74 -18.86
C GLY A 531 20.05 -16.57 -19.63
N ILE A 532 19.18 -15.65 -20.10
CA ILE A 532 19.52 -14.42 -20.82
C ILE A 532 19.16 -13.19 -20.00
N LEU A 533 20.11 -12.26 -19.89
CA LEU A 533 19.87 -10.99 -19.22
C LEU A 533 19.05 -10.06 -20.10
N THR A 534 17.92 -9.56 -19.58
CA THR A 534 16.99 -8.74 -20.38
C THR A 534 16.68 -7.37 -19.76
N GLN A 535 16.60 -6.35 -20.61
CA GLN A 535 16.11 -5.02 -20.28
C GLN A 535 14.88 -4.67 -21.13
N CYS A 536 13.68 -4.86 -20.55
CA CYS A 536 12.44 -4.57 -21.25
C CYS A 536 12.14 -3.05 -21.30
N ILE A 537 11.59 -2.57 -22.42
CA ILE A 537 11.16 -1.19 -22.66
C ILE A 537 9.75 -1.23 -23.22
N LYS A 538 8.82 -0.48 -22.63
CA LYS A 538 7.44 -0.40 -23.17
C LYS A 538 7.45 0.34 -24.52
N GLN A 539 6.66 -0.13 -25.48
CA GLN A 539 6.52 0.49 -26.79
C GLN A 539 6.12 1.97 -26.70
N TYR A 540 5.24 2.36 -25.76
CA TYR A 540 4.94 3.77 -25.56
C TYR A 540 6.15 4.61 -25.14
N THR A 541 7.03 4.06 -24.28
CA THR A 541 8.27 4.74 -23.91
C THR A 541 9.21 4.83 -25.09
N PHE A 542 9.34 3.74 -25.85
CA PHE A 542 10.12 3.69 -27.08
C PHE A 542 9.67 4.76 -28.10
N ASP A 543 8.38 4.79 -28.41
CA ASP A 543 7.80 5.68 -29.42
C ASP A 543 7.79 7.16 -29.02
N ARG A 544 7.55 7.47 -27.73
CA ARG A 544 7.16 8.83 -27.30
C ARG A 544 8.07 9.47 -26.27
N LYS A 545 8.95 8.71 -25.60
CA LYS A 545 9.70 9.18 -24.42
C LYS A 545 11.18 8.82 -24.44
N LEU A 546 11.71 8.24 -25.51
CA LEU A 546 13.13 8.01 -25.65
C LEU A 546 13.85 9.33 -25.89
N ASN A 547 14.59 9.76 -24.86
CA ASN A 547 15.48 10.91 -24.90
C ASN A 547 16.75 10.54 -24.09
N PRO A 548 17.83 11.35 -24.15
CA PRO A 548 19.08 11.06 -23.45
C PRO A 548 18.91 10.74 -21.96
N GLN A 549 18.02 11.46 -21.25
CA GLN A 549 17.75 11.21 -19.83
C GLN A 549 17.09 9.86 -19.58
N THR A 550 16.12 9.47 -20.42
CA THR A 550 15.46 8.16 -20.34
C THR A 550 16.46 7.04 -20.59
N ILE A 551 17.34 7.19 -21.59
CA ILE A 551 18.38 6.21 -21.89
C ILE A 551 19.39 6.12 -20.75
N GLY A 552 19.86 7.23 -20.19
CA GLY A 552 20.73 7.23 -19.00
C GLY A 552 20.10 6.49 -17.81
N ASN A 553 18.80 6.69 -17.55
CA ASN A 553 18.09 5.93 -16.51
C ASN A 553 17.96 4.43 -16.82
N ILE A 554 17.90 4.05 -18.10
CA ILE A 554 17.96 2.64 -18.52
C ILE A 554 19.37 2.09 -18.28
N LEU A 555 20.41 2.86 -18.60
CA LEU A 555 21.80 2.43 -18.43
C LEU A 555 22.20 2.24 -16.97
N LEU A 556 21.62 3.00 -16.02
CA LEU A 556 21.76 2.72 -14.59
C LEU A 556 21.37 1.27 -14.23
N LYS A 557 20.27 0.78 -14.81
CA LYS A 557 19.81 -0.61 -14.62
C LYS A 557 20.71 -1.60 -15.35
N VAL A 558 21.11 -1.28 -16.57
CA VAL A 558 21.95 -2.15 -17.40
C VAL A 558 23.31 -2.38 -16.73
N ASN A 559 23.99 -1.33 -16.26
CA ASN A 559 25.26 -1.48 -15.55
C ASN A 559 25.09 -2.38 -14.32
N SER A 560 24.06 -2.12 -13.51
CA SER A 560 23.77 -2.94 -12.33
C SER A 560 23.54 -4.41 -12.68
N LYS A 561 22.75 -4.68 -13.72
CA LYS A 561 22.46 -6.03 -14.22
C LYS A 561 23.68 -6.77 -14.74
N LEU A 562 24.61 -6.04 -15.34
CA LEU A 562 25.93 -6.55 -15.75
C LEU A 562 26.91 -6.66 -14.56
N ASN A 563 26.41 -6.54 -13.33
CA ASN A 563 27.16 -6.56 -12.06
C ASN A 563 28.21 -5.44 -11.93
N GLY A 564 27.97 -4.29 -12.57
CA GLY A 564 28.71 -3.06 -12.33
C GLY A 564 28.14 -2.25 -11.17
N ILE A 565 28.94 -1.35 -10.62
CA ILE A 565 28.54 -0.41 -9.56
C ILE A 565 28.41 0.99 -10.15
N ASN A 566 27.21 1.58 -10.03
CA ASN A 566 26.95 2.93 -10.54
C ASN A 566 27.70 3.99 -9.72
N HIS A 567 27.54 3.95 -8.41
CA HIS A 567 28.08 4.90 -7.45
C HIS A 567 28.16 4.28 -6.06
N LYS A 568 28.92 4.90 -5.15
CA LYS A 568 28.88 4.63 -3.71
C LYS A 568 28.68 5.92 -2.91
N ILE A 569 28.46 5.80 -1.61
CA ILE A 569 28.49 6.95 -0.70
C ILE A 569 29.94 7.21 -0.29
N LYS A 570 30.34 8.47 -0.29
CA LYS A 570 31.65 8.90 0.23
C LYS A 570 31.72 8.62 1.73
N ASP A 571 32.85 8.09 2.16
CA ASP A 571 33.14 7.81 3.57
C ASP A 571 33.08 9.12 4.40
N ASP A 572 32.33 9.09 5.51
CA ASP A 572 32.26 10.19 6.47
C ASP A 572 33.14 9.86 7.69
N PRO A 573 34.29 10.54 7.88
CA PRO A 573 35.20 10.22 8.98
C PRO A 573 34.60 10.49 10.37
N ARG A 574 33.48 11.21 10.45
CA ARG A 574 32.77 11.49 11.71
C ARG A 574 31.87 10.33 12.14
N LEU A 575 31.62 9.36 11.26
CA LEU A 575 30.75 8.22 11.53
C LEU A 575 31.56 6.93 11.47
N PRO A 576 31.45 6.05 12.47
CA PRO A 576 32.15 4.78 12.45
C PRO A 576 31.57 3.90 11.33
N MET A 577 32.31 3.74 10.25
CA MET A 577 31.91 2.84 9.17
C MET A 577 31.92 1.40 9.66
N LEU A 578 30.85 0.67 9.32
CA LEU A 578 30.79 -0.76 9.57
C LEU A 578 31.73 -1.48 8.59
N LYS A 579 32.80 -2.06 9.12
CA LYS A 579 33.70 -2.90 8.34
C LYS A 579 32.95 -4.14 7.90
N ASN A 580 33.12 -4.49 6.61
CA ASN A 580 32.65 -5.76 6.04
C ASN A 580 31.18 -6.11 6.39
N ALA A 581 30.28 -5.15 6.17
CA ALA A 581 28.85 -5.33 6.41
C ALA A 581 28.14 -5.98 5.21
N MET A 582 27.13 -6.79 5.52
CA MET A 582 26.11 -7.25 4.58
C MET A 582 24.80 -6.53 4.89
N TYR A 583 24.23 -5.88 3.88
CA TYR A 583 22.90 -5.27 3.96
C TYR A 583 21.88 -6.20 3.34
N MET A 584 20.96 -6.71 4.16
CA MET A 584 19.91 -7.63 3.74
C MET A 584 18.55 -6.95 3.86
N GLY A 585 17.70 -7.14 2.86
CA GLY A 585 16.31 -6.70 2.86
C GLY A 585 15.37 -7.85 2.59
N ALA A 586 14.18 -7.82 3.18
CA ALA A 586 13.14 -8.82 2.94
C ALA A 586 11.72 -8.24 2.89
N ASP A 587 10.92 -8.77 1.97
CA ASP A 587 9.51 -8.43 1.76
C ASP A 587 8.69 -9.70 1.47
N VAL A 588 7.45 -9.71 1.92
CA VAL A 588 6.46 -10.77 1.63
C VAL A 588 5.27 -10.14 0.93
N THR A 589 5.04 -10.55 -0.31
CA THR A 589 3.88 -10.07 -1.08
C THR A 589 2.75 -11.10 -1.01
N HIS A 590 1.59 -10.69 -0.51
CA HIS A 590 0.36 -11.49 -0.50
C HIS A 590 -0.49 -11.28 -1.76
N PRO A 591 -1.31 -12.27 -2.15
CA PRO A 591 -2.32 -12.06 -3.18
C PRO A 591 -3.44 -11.14 -2.67
N SER A 592 -4.36 -10.76 -3.57
CA SER A 592 -5.55 -10.01 -3.17
C SER A 592 -6.40 -10.84 -2.19
N PRO A 593 -7.13 -10.23 -1.24
CA PRO A 593 -7.88 -10.97 -0.20
C PRO A 593 -8.94 -11.96 -0.73
N ASP A 594 -9.41 -11.75 -1.96
CA ASP A 594 -10.33 -12.59 -2.72
C ASP A 594 -9.65 -13.80 -3.40
N GLN A 595 -8.32 -13.80 -3.50
CA GLN A 595 -7.52 -14.81 -4.19
C GLN A 595 -6.78 -15.72 -3.18
N ARG A 596 -7.54 -16.44 -2.35
CA ARG A 596 -6.98 -17.28 -1.27
C ARG A 596 -6.17 -18.48 -1.76
N GLU A 597 -6.37 -18.92 -2.99
CA GLU A 597 -5.68 -20.08 -3.59
C GLU A 597 -4.29 -19.74 -4.12
N ILE A 598 -3.92 -18.45 -4.15
CA ILE A 598 -2.61 -18.00 -4.64
C ILE A 598 -1.63 -17.96 -3.45
N PRO A 599 -0.40 -18.50 -3.57
CA PRO A 599 0.59 -18.46 -2.49
C PRO A 599 1.08 -17.04 -2.19
N SER A 600 1.68 -16.83 -1.02
CA SER A 600 2.51 -15.65 -0.76
C SER A 600 3.88 -15.83 -1.43
N VAL A 601 4.49 -14.72 -1.85
CA VAL A 601 5.84 -14.74 -2.45
C VAL A 601 6.78 -13.97 -1.55
N VAL A 602 7.83 -14.65 -1.09
CA VAL A 602 8.95 -14.06 -0.35
C VAL A 602 9.97 -13.54 -1.34
N GLY A 603 10.50 -12.34 -1.08
CA GLY A 603 11.71 -11.85 -1.73
C GLY A 603 12.73 -11.38 -0.70
N VAL A 604 13.97 -11.85 -0.81
CA VAL A 604 15.10 -11.43 0.00
C VAL A 604 16.23 -11.00 -0.93
N ALA A 605 16.82 -9.84 -0.65
CA ALA A 605 17.98 -9.32 -1.35
C ALA A 605 19.10 -9.08 -0.33
N ALA A 606 20.33 -9.49 -0.63
CA ALA A 606 21.48 -9.21 0.22
C ALA A 606 22.64 -8.63 -0.58
N SER A 607 23.30 -7.61 -0.03
CA SER A 607 24.47 -7.03 -0.66
C SER A 607 25.62 -8.03 -0.65
N HIS A 608 26.39 -8.10 -1.73
CA HIS A 608 27.63 -8.88 -1.80
C HIS A 608 28.87 -7.99 -1.92
N ASP A 609 28.68 -6.67 -1.86
CA ASP A 609 29.70 -5.65 -1.71
C ASP A 609 29.51 -4.89 -0.37
N PRO A 610 30.56 -4.23 0.15
CA PRO A 610 30.50 -3.53 1.43
C PRO A 610 29.86 -2.14 1.33
N TYR A 611 29.66 -1.59 0.12
CA TYR A 611 29.03 -0.28 -0.09
C TYR A 611 27.49 -0.39 -0.07
N GLY A 612 26.95 -1.60 -0.24
CA GLY A 612 25.52 -1.82 -0.40
C GLY A 612 25.02 -1.36 -1.77
N ALA A 613 25.81 -1.55 -2.82
CA ALA A 613 25.51 -1.16 -4.20
C ALA A 613 25.11 -2.34 -5.11
N ALA A 614 25.58 -3.55 -4.81
CA ALA A 614 25.40 -4.77 -5.58
C ALA A 614 24.85 -5.90 -4.70
N TYR A 615 23.79 -6.54 -5.19
CA TYR A 615 22.97 -7.49 -4.43
C TYR A 615 22.77 -8.79 -5.20
N ASN A 616 22.58 -9.89 -4.48
CA ASN A 616 21.97 -11.09 -5.01
C ASN A 616 20.57 -11.28 -4.40
N MET A 617 19.74 -12.07 -5.06
CA MET A 617 18.36 -12.31 -4.62
C MET A 617 18.06 -13.77 -4.33
N GLN A 618 17.09 -13.99 -3.46
CA GLN A 618 16.41 -15.26 -3.21
C GLN A 618 14.91 -15.03 -3.15
N TYR A 619 14.13 -15.91 -3.77
CA TYR A 619 12.67 -15.89 -3.65
C TYR A 619 12.15 -17.25 -3.21
N ARG A 620 10.99 -17.28 -2.55
CA ARG A 620 10.29 -18.51 -2.15
C ARG A 620 8.79 -18.37 -2.30
N LEU A 621 8.13 -19.51 -2.52
CA LEU A 621 6.69 -19.62 -2.38
C LEU A 621 6.37 -20.14 -0.99
N GLN A 622 5.44 -19.48 -0.30
CA GLN A 622 4.96 -19.92 1.00
C GLN A 622 3.44 -19.82 1.09
N ARG A 623 2.89 -20.34 2.19
CA ARG A 623 1.44 -20.36 2.43
C ARG A 623 0.85 -18.94 2.34
N GLY A 624 -0.38 -18.88 1.82
CA GLY A 624 -1.12 -17.61 1.71
C GLY A 624 -1.28 -16.95 3.09
N ALA A 625 -1.19 -15.61 3.12
CA ALA A 625 -1.37 -14.78 4.31
C ALA A 625 -0.39 -15.01 5.50
N LEU A 626 0.70 -15.75 5.27
CA LEU A 626 1.79 -15.91 6.24
C LEU A 626 2.82 -14.80 6.05
N GLU A 627 3.06 -13.96 7.06
CA GLU A 627 3.95 -12.79 6.97
C GLU A 627 5.41 -13.16 7.31
N GLU A 628 5.60 -14.05 8.27
CA GLU A 628 6.90 -14.59 8.64
C GLU A 628 7.52 -15.46 7.52
N ILE A 629 8.83 -15.36 7.33
CA ILE A 629 9.56 -16.12 6.29
C ILE A 629 10.01 -17.48 6.83
N GLU A 630 9.37 -18.55 6.35
CA GLU A 630 9.61 -19.93 6.83
C GLU A 630 11.03 -20.45 6.50
N ASP A 631 11.55 -20.13 5.31
CA ASP A 631 12.81 -20.69 4.77
C ASP A 631 14.02 -19.74 4.92
N MET A 632 14.03 -18.91 5.97
CA MET A 632 15.08 -17.90 6.15
C MET A 632 16.48 -18.52 6.30
N TYR A 633 16.59 -19.72 6.88
CA TYR A 633 17.86 -20.44 7.02
C TYR A 633 18.53 -20.72 5.67
N ALA A 634 17.82 -21.37 4.74
CA ALA A 634 18.39 -21.74 3.44
C ALA A 634 18.65 -20.50 2.57
N ILE A 635 17.76 -19.51 2.63
CA ILE A 635 17.94 -18.21 1.98
C ILE A 635 19.25 -17.54 2.44
N THR A 636 19.46 -17.44 3.76
CA THR A 636 20.64 -16.80 4.34
C THR A 636 21.92 -17.55 3.98
N LEU A 637 21.89 -18.89 3.99
CA LEU A 637 23.05 -19.70 3.62
C LEU A 637 23.51 -19.41 2.19
N GLU A 638 22.57 -19.25 1.25
CA GLU A 638 22.89 -18.91 -0.13
C GLU A 638 23.44 -17.47 -0.27
N HIS A 639 22.89 -16.51 0.48
CA HIS A 639 23.46 -15.15 0.52
C HIS A 639 24.88 -15.13 1.09
N LEU A 640 25.16 -15.90 2.16
CA LEU A 640 26.50 -16.04 2.72
C LEU A 640 27.47 -16.70 1.72
N ARG A 641 27.02 -17.71 0.98
CA ARG A 641 27.81 -18.35 -0.10
C ARG A 641 28.20 -17.33 -1.17
N VAL A 642 27.24 -16.52 -1.64
CA VAL A 642 27.51 -15.48 -2.65
C VAL A 642 28.42 -14.38 -2.08
N TYR A 643 28.20 -13.92 -0.85
CA TYR A 643 29.07 -12.95 -0.20
C TYR A 643 30.52 -13.43 -0.14
N HIS A 644 30.74 -14.66 0.32
CA HIS A 644 32.08 -15.26 0.37
C HIS A 644 32.69 -15.44 -1.02
N GLN A 645 31.90 -15.75 -2.04
CA GLN A 645 32.38 -15.85 -3.42
C GLN A 645 32.99 -14.53 -3.91
N TYR A 646 32.36 -13.39 -3.60
CA TYR A 646 32.80 -12.05 -4.02
C TYR A 646 33.84 -11.43 -3.09
N ARG A 647 33.71 -11.63 -1.77
CA ARG A 647 34.53 -10.97 -0.75
C ARG A 647 35.70 -11.80 -0.24
N LYS A 648 35.69 -13.12 -0.50
CA LYS A 648 36.65 -14.09 0.07
C LYS A 648 36.71 -14.06 1.61
N ALA A 649 35.63 -13.56 2.21
CA ALA A 649 35.43 -13.44 3.64
C ALA A 649 33.91 -13.44 3.91
N TYR A 650 33.53 -13.79 5.13
CA TYR A 650 32.14 -13.68 5.60
C TYR A 650 31.90 -12.32 6.28
N PRO A 651 30.66 -11.82 6.33
CA PRO A 651 30.38 -10.51 6.92
C PRO A 651 30.62 -10.48 8.43
N GLU A 652 31.10 -9.35 8.94
CA GLU A 652 31.22 -9.10 10.39
C GLU A 652 29.92 -8.53 10.98
N HIS A 653 29.12 -7.88 10.13
CA HIS A 653 27.86 -7.25 10.46
C HIS A 653 26.78 -7.67 9.47
N ILE A 654 25.58 -8.00 9.97
CA ILE A 654 24.39 -8.21 9.13
C ILE A 654 23.34 -7.17 9.54
N LEU A 655 23.00 -6.28 8.62
CA LEU A 655 21.92 -5.30 8.80
C LEU A 655 20.71 -5.77 8.02
N TYR A 656 19.69 -6.20 8.75
CA TYR A 656 18.49 -6.81 8.19
C TYR A 656 17.29 -5.87 8.23
N TYR A 657 16.88 -5.37 7.07
CA TYR A 657 15.71 -4.49 6.88
C TYR A 657 14.48 -5.30 6.44
N ARG A 658 13.50 -5.48 7.32
CA ARG A 658 12.28 -6.26 7.06
C ARG A 658 11.07 -5.34 6.81
N ASP A 659 10.48 -5.35 5.61
CA ASP A 659 9.34 -4.49 5.23
C ASP A 659 7.97 -5.13 5.51
N GLY A 660 6.99 -4.36 5.98
CA GLY A 660 5.58 -4.78 5.97
C GLY A 660 5.06 -5.51 7.21
N VAL A 661 5.89 -5.66 8.25
CA VAL A 661 5.51 -6.38 9.48
C VAL A 661 4.83 -5.46 10.50
N SER A 662 3.74 -5.93 11.12
CA SER A 662 3.04 -5.24 12.20
C SER A 662 3.68 -5.51 13.58
N ASP A 663 3.46 -4.60 14.54
CA ASP A 663 4.08 -4.70 15.88
C ASP A 663 3.80 -6.03 16.60
N GLY A 664 2.57 -6.57 16.44
CA GLY A 664 2.18 -7.85 17.04
C GLY A 664 2.91 -9.08 16.47
N GLN A 665 3.64 -8.91 15.36
CA GLN A 665 4.40 -9.99 14.71
C GLN A 665 5.90 -9.94 15.07
N PHE A 666 6.39 -8.93 15.78
CA PHE A 666 7.82 -8.83 16.12
C PHE A 666 8.37 -10.06 16.83
N PRO A 667 7.66 -10.69 17.80
CA PRO A 667 8.13 -11.93 18.43
C PRO A 667 8.32 -13.07 17.43
N LYS A 668 7.45 -13.19 16.43
CA LYS A 668 7.57 -14.22 15.38
C LYS A 668 8.80 -13.99 14.52
N ILE A 669 9.06 -12.75 14.10
CA ILE A 669 10.27 -12.40 13.32
C ILE A 669 11.53 -12.79 14.10
N LYS A 670 11.58 -12.52 15.40
CA LYS A 670 12.71 -12.92 16.26
C LYS A 670 12.87 -14.44 16.32
N ASN A 671 11.78 -15.15 16.59
CA ASN A 671 11.81 -16.59 16.87
C ASN A 671 12.00 -17.45 15.60
N GLU A 672 11.60 -16.95 14.43
CA GLU A 672 11.66 -17.70 13.18
C GLU A 672 12.76 -17.18 12.27
N GLU A 673 12.69 -15.92 11.85
CA GLU A 673 13.59 -15.37 10.83
C GLU A 673 15.00 -15.13 11.39
N LEU A 674 15.13 -14.43 12.53
CA LEU A 674 16.45 -14.16 13.11
C LEU A 674 17.13 -15.44 13.60
N ARG A 675 16.34 -16.41 14.09
CA ARG A 675 16.83 -17.76 14.38
C ARG A 675 17.40 -18.44 13.13
N GLY A 676 16.70 -18.36 11.99
CA GLY A 676 17.18 -18.89 10.72
C GLY A 676 18.49 -18.24 10.25
N ILE A 677 18.60 -16.91 10.38
CA ILE A 677 19.84 -16.17 10.07
C ILE A 677 21.00 -16.66 10.94
N ASN A 678 20.79 -16.75 12.26
CA ASN A 678 21.80 -17.19 13.21
C ASN A 678 22.23 -18.65 12.97
N GLN A 679 21.29 -19.53 12.65
CA GLN A 679 21.58 -20.92 12.30
C GLN A 679 22.44 -21.02 11.02
N ALA A 680 22.13 -20.22 9.99
CA ALA A 680 22.91 -20.20 8.76
C ALA A 680 24.34 -19.67 8.99
N CYS A 681 24.49 -18.64 9.82
CA CYS A 681 25.78 -18.13 10.25
C CYS A 681 26.59 -19.19 11.03
N ALA A 682 25.96 -19.87 11.99
CA ALA A 682 26.60 -20.93 12.75
C ALA A 682 27.04 -22.09 11.85
N LYS A 683 26.25 -22.45 10.82
CA LYS A 683 26.58 -23.51 9.87
C LYS A 683 27.88 -23.25 9.09
N VAL A 684 28.21 -21.99 8.82
CA VAL A 684 29.47 -21.59 8.15
C VAL A 684 30.55 -21.13 9.14
N GLY A 685 30.32 -21.32 10.45
CA GLY A 685 31.32 -21.06 11.49
C GLY A 685 31.50 -19.58 11.86
N ILE A 686 30.50 -18.72 11.66
CA ILE A 686 30.58 -17.28 11.96
C ILE A 686 29.52 -16.83 12.97
N LYS A 687 29.79 -15.72 13.66
CA LYS A 687 28.85 -15.05 14.58
C LYS A 687 28.85 -13.53 14.36
N PRO A 688 28.25 -13.03 13.26
CA PRO A 688 28.23 -11.60 12.96
C PRO A 688 27.36 -10.83 13.94
N LYS A 689 27.64 -9.54 14.09
CA LYS A 689 26.77 -8.59 14.80
C LYS A 689 25.52 -8.35 13.95
N LEU A 690 24.40 -8.89 14.39
CA LEU A 690 23.09 -8.76 13.77
C LEU A 690 22.35 -7.51 14.28
N CYS A 691 21.82 -6.71 13.36
CA CYS A 691 20.88 -5.63 13.62
C CYS A 691 19.64 -5.80 12.75
N CYS A 692 18.46 -5.98 13.34
CA CYS A 692 17.19 -6.10 12.64
C CYS A 692 16.35 -4.82 12.79
N VAL A 693 16.02 -4.22 11.65
CA VAL A 693 15.22 -3.00 11.54
C VAL A 693 13.94 -3.31 10.77
N ILE A 694 12.80 -3.25 11.45
CA ILE A 694 11.49 -3.33 10.79
C ILE A 694 11.22 -1.99 10.10
N VAL A 695 10.87 -2.06 8.81
CA VAL A 695 10.55 -0.92 7.94
C VAL A 695 9.04 -0.92 7.73
N VAL A 696 8.36 0.15 8.12
CA VAL A 696 6.92 0.30 7.88
C VAL A 696 6.67 1.58 7.10
N LYS A 697 6.42 1.42 5.80
CA LYS A 697 6.08 2.55 4.90
C LYS A 697 4.59 2.89 4.91
N ARG A 698 3.73 1.90 5.16
CA ARG A 698 2.26 2.05 5.06
C ARG A 698 1.67 2.31 6.45
N HIS A 699 1.63 3.58 6.84
CA HIS A 699 0.96 4.04 8.07
C HIS A 699 0.31 5.42 7.88
N HIS A 700 -0.28 5.95 8.94
CA HIS A 700 -1.06 7.20 8.92
C HIS A 700 -0.34 8.43 9.50
N THR A 701 0.83 8.29 10.14
CA THR A 701 1.69 9.43 10.50
C THR A 701 2.09 10.28 9.28
N ARG A 702 1.90 11.59 9.35
CA ARG A 702 2.29 12.60 8.36
C ARG A 702 2.90 13.82 9.07
N PHE A 703 3.80 14.51 8.39
CA PHE A 703 4.46 15.73 8.86
C PHE A 703 3.90 16.95 8.12
N PHE A 704 3.65 18.03 8.86
CA PHE A 704 3.00 19.27 8.42
C PHE A 704 3.91 20.45 8.79
N PRO A 705 4.84 20.84 7.91
CA PRO A 705 5.68 22.02 8.15
C PRO A 705 4.85 23.30 8.12
N ASN A 706 5.31 24.29 8.88
CA ASN A 706 4.78 25.64 8.83
C ASN A 706 5.11 26.28 7.48
N GLY A 707 4.25 27.17 7.01
CA GLY A 707 4.42 27.89 5.74
C GLY A 707 3.48 27.40 4.64
N GLU A 708 3.69 27.94 3.44
CA GLU A 708 2.84 27.72 2.28
C GLU A 708 3.63 27.04 1.14
N PRO A 709 2.93 26.33 0.23
CA PRO A 709 3.54 25.78 -0.97
C PRO A 709 4.37 26.81 -1.75
N SER A 710 5.52 26.38 -2.25
CA SER A 710 6.42 27.23 -3.06
C SER A 710 6.72 26.60 -4.42
N GLN A 711 7.39 27.35 -5.32
CA GLN A 711 7.80 26.85 -6.64
C GLN A 711 8.65 25.56 -6.54
N TYR A 712 9.51 25.48 -5.52
CA TYR A 712 10.43 24.36 -5.29
C TYR A 712 9.87 23.29 -4.34
N ASN A 713 8.78 23.61 -3.63
CA ASN A 713 8.09 22.71 -2.70
C ASN A 713 6.56 22.87 -2.84
N LYS A 714 6.02 22.45 -3.98
CA LYS A 714 4.61 22.65 -4.37
C LYS A 714 3.57 22.01 -3.44
N PHE A 715 4.00 21.09 -2.59
CA PHE A 715 3.12 20.38 -1.65
C PHE A 715 3.42 20.71 -0.19
N ASN A 716 4.36 21.64 0.06
CA ASN A 716 4.81 22.06 1.38
C ASN A 716 5.18 20.86 2.29
N ASN A 717 6.09 20.00 1.81
CA ASN A 717 6.61 18.88 2.59
C ASN A 717 7.89 19.27 3.34
N VAL A 718 8.24 18.50 4.36
CA VAL A 718 9.56 18.61 5.01
C VAL A 718 10.70 18.22 4.07
N ASP A 719 11.91 18.67 4.37
CA ASP A 719 13.10 18.33 3.60
C ASP A 719 13.47 16.83 3.74
N PRO A 720 14.00 16.20 2.67
CA PRO A 720 14.59 14.86 2.77
C PRO A 720 15.68 14.82 3.85
N GLY A 721 15.68 13.77 4.66
CA GLY A 721 16.54 13.63 5.84
C GLY A 721 15.88 14.07 7.14
N THR A 722 14.65 14.59 7.11
CA THR A 722 13.91 14.95 8.34
C THR A 722 13.55 13.70 9.15
N VAL A 723 14.01 13.65 10.40
CA VAL A 723 13.84 12.57 11.37
C VAL A 723 13.05 13.06 12.58
N VAL A 724 12.17 12.18 13.08
CA VAL A 724 11.52 12.30 14.39
C VAL A 724 11.72 10.99 15.15
N ASP A 725 12.45 11.06 16.26
CA ASP A 725 12.75 9.92 17.14
C ASP A 725 12.43 10.22 18.61
N ARG A 726 11.57 11.22 18.83
CA ARG A 726 11.06 11.69 20.13
C ARG A 726 9.56 11.96 20.01
N THR A 727 8.88 12.04 21.15
CA THR A 727 7.46 12.40 21.27
C THR A 727 6.48 11.37 20.71
N ILE A 728 6.46 11.15 19.40
CA ILE A 728 5.52 10.22 18.75
C ILE A 728 6.06 8.78 18.61
N VAL A 729 7.14 8.45 19.32
CA VAL A 729 7.74 7.12 19.37
C VAL A 729 7.71 6.59 20.78
N HIS A 730 7.65 5.26 20.92
CA HIS A 730 7.61 4.64 22.24
C HIS A 730 8.92 4.90 23.01
N PRO A 731 8.87 5.27 24.32
CA PRO A 731 10.04 5.65 25.10
C PRO A 731 11.04 4.49 25.27
N ASN A 732 10.52 3.25 25.31
CA ASN A 732 11.29 2.02 25.52
C ASN A 732 11.60 1.28 24.21
N GLU A 733 11.31 1.86 23.03
CA GLU A 733 11.70 1.28 21.74
C GLU A 733 12.71 2.18 21.00
N MET A 734 13.73 1.57 20.41
CA MET A 734 14.61 2.25 19.45
C MET A 734 13.85 2.38 18.12
N GLN A 735 13.08 3.45 18.01
CA GLN A 735 12.18 3.74 16.91
C GLN A 735 12.39 5.17 16.41
N PHE A 736 12.28 5.36 15.10
CA PHE A 736 12.32 6.68 14.47
C PHE A 736 11.50 6.72 13.18
N PHE A 737 10.99 7.89 12.85
CA PHE A 737 10.37 8.20 11.56
C PHE A 737 11.35 9.02 10.73
N MET A 738 11.45 8.75 9.43
CA MET A 738 12.29 9.54 8.53
C MET A 738 11.61 9.78 7.18
N VAL A 739 11.59 11.04 6.72
CA VAL A 739 11.29 11.39 5.33
C VAL A 739 12.60 11.41 4.56
N SER A 740 12.98 10.31 3.92
CA SER A 740 14.26 10.21 3.20
C SER A 740 14.23 10.77 1.77
N HIS A 741 13.05 11.04 1.21
CA HIS A 741 12.86 11.34 -0.21
C HIS A 741 12.12 12.66 -0.43
N GLN A 742 12.33 13.26 -1.59
CA GLN A 742 11.48 14.37 -2.05
C GLN A 742 10.17 13.81 -2.57
N SER A 743 9.06 14.21 -1.94
CA SER A 743 7.72 13.90 -2.45
C SER A 743 7.44 14.74 -3.69
N ILE A 744 7.38 14.08 -4.86
CA ILE A 744 7.07 14.73 -6.14
C ILE A 744 5.59 15.14 -6.20
N GLN A 745 4.72 14.37 -5.54
CA GLN A 745 3.29 14.55 -5.59
C GLN A 745 2.64 14.22 -4.24
N GLY A 746 1.84 15.16 -3.74
CA GLY A 746 1.09 15.02 -2.49
C GLY A 746 1.96 15.06 -1.24
N THR A 747 1.33 14.77 -0.09
CA THR A 747 2.00 14.72 1.21
C THR A 747 2.96 13.54 1.32
N ALA A 748 4.19 13.81 1.74
CA ALA A 748 5.22 12.83 2.01
C ALA A 748 4.78 11.86 3.11
N LYS A 749 5.12 10.59 2.94
CA LYS A 749 4.96 9.59 3.99
C LYS A 749 6.33 9.38 4.62
N PRO A 750 6.56 9.81 5.88
CA PRO A 750 7.73 9.35 6.61
C PRO A 750 7.68 7.83 6.69
N THR A 751 8.82 7.16 6.63
CA THR A 751 8.91 5.72 6.88
C THR A 751 9.23 5.53 8.36
N ARG A 752 8.52 4.62 9.03
CA ARG A 752 8.80 4.24 10.42
C ARG A 752 9.81 3.10 10.44
N TYR A 753 10.82 3.23 11.29
CA TYR A 753 11.85 2.23 11.53
C TYR A 753 11.81 1.81 13.00
N ASN A 754 11.76 0.51 13.24
CA ASN A 754 11.75 -0.10 14.57
C ASN A 754 12.91 -1.09 14.67
N VAL A 755 13.88 -0.82 15.53
CA VAL A 755 14.99 -1.75 15.78
C VAL A 755 14.53 -2.79 16.80
N ILE A 756 14.41 -4.03 16.37
CA ILE A 756 13.94 -5.14 17.24
C ILE A 756 15.09 -6.02 17.72
N GLU A 757 16.25 -5.98 17.07
CA GLU A 757 17.47 -6.69 17.46
C GLU A 757 18.69 -5.82 17.15
N ASN A 758 19.65 -5.74 18.08
CA ASN A 758 20.87 -4.93 17.91
C ASN A 758 22.03 -5.51 18.73
N THR A 759 22.46 -6.73 18.39
CA THR A 759 23.55 -7.43 19.08
C THR A 759 24.91 -6.72 19.00
N GLY A 760 25.07 -5.82 18.03
CA GLY A 760 26.26 -5.00 17.86
C GLY A 760 26.29 -3.70 18.67
N ASN A 761 25.22 -3.39 19.41
CA ASN A 761 25.04 -2.13 20.15
C ASN A 761 25.30 -0.90 19.27
N LEU A 762 24.80 -0.93 18.03
CA LEU A 762 24.94 0.19 17.10
C LEU A 762 24.22 1.43 17.66
N ASP A 763 24.92 2.57 17.62
CA ASP A 763 24.38 3.84 18.05
C ASP A 763 23.24 4.32 17.13
N ILE A 764 22.25 5.02 17.70
CA ILE A 764 21.06 5.44 16.95
C ILE A 764 21.39 6.49 15.88
N ASP A 765 22.35 7.38 16.10
CA ASP A 765 22.77 8.37 15.09
C ASP A 765 23.42 7.66 13.90
N LEU A 766 24.25 6.65 14.17
CA LEU A 766 24.82 5.79 13.14
C LEU A 766 23.71 5.06 12.36
N LEU A 767 22.75 4.45 13.05
CA LEU A 767 21.65 3.72 12.40
C LEU A 767 20.78 4.64 11.54
N GLN A 768 20.45 5.83 12.04
CA GLN A 768 19.67 6.83 11.30
C GLN A 768 20.42 7.28 10.03
N GLN A 769 21.71 7.61 10.14
CA GLN A 769 22.49 8.03 8.99
C GLN A 769 22.75 6.88 8.00
N LEU A 770 23.07 5.67 8.45
CA LEU A 770 23.23 4.50 7.58
C LEU A 770 21.94 4.20 6.81
N THR A 771 20.80 4.23 7.49
CA THR A 771 19.49 4.06 6.87
C THR A 771 19.24 5.15 5.82
N TYR A 772 19.61 6.40 6.10
CA TYR A 772 19.48 7.50 5.14
C TYR A 772 20.43 7.36 3.94
N ASN A 773 21.68 6.96 4.17
CA ASN A 773 22.67 6.69 3.12
C ASN A 773 22.20 5.57 2.18
N LEU A 774 21.67 4.48 2.72
CA LEU A 774 21.11 3.37 1.93
C LEU A 774 19.90 3.79 1.08
N CYS A 775 19.18 4.87 1.44
CA CYS A 775 18.13 5.42 0.58
C CYS A 775 18.68 6.05 -0.71
N HIS A 776 19.97 6.39 -0.76
CA HIS A 776 20.65 6.95 -1.94
C HIS A 776 21.35 5.86 -2.77
N MET A 777 21.35 4.61 -2.30
CA MET A 777 22.03 3.48 -2.96
C MET A 777 21.12 2.66 -3.87
N PHE A 778 19.90 3.15 -4.17
CA PHE A 778 18.99 2.43 -5.05
C PHE A 778 19.46 2.52 -6.53
N PRO A 779 19.77 1.40 -7.19
CA PRO A 779 20.51 1.41 -8.46
C PRO A 779 19.72 1.93 -9.67
N ARG A 780 18.43 2.26 -9.52
CA ARG A 780 17.53 2.57 -10.65
C ARG A 780 17.29 4.06 -10.88
N CYS A 781 17.80 4.94 -10.01
CA CYS A 781 17.64 6.38 -10.16
C CYS A 781 18.69 7.16 -9.37
N ASN A 782 18.95 8.40 -9.81
CA ASN A 782 19.81 9.35 -9.09
C ASN A 782 18.98 10.18 -8.09
N ARG A 783 18.22 9.50 -7.24
CA ARG A 783 17.34 10.09 -6.23
C ARG A 783 17.35 9.26 -4.96
N SER A 784 17.25 9.92 -3.82
CA SER A 784 16.94 9.26 -2.57
C SER A 784 15.53 8.68 -2.61
N VAL A 785 15.40 7.38 -2.34
CA VAL A 785 14.12 6.69 -2.28
C VAL A 785 13.52 6.72 -0.87
N SER A 786 12.23 6.38 -0.76
CA SER A 786 11.46 6.52 0.48
C SER A 786 11.88 5.62 1.65
N TYR A 787 12.70 4.60 1.40
CA TYR A 787 13.20 3.63 2.38
C TYR A 787 14.44 2.92 1.80
N PRO A 788 15.28 2.26 2.61
CA PRO A 788 16.59 1.76 2.20
C PRO A 788 16.57 0.83 0.98
N ALA A 789 17.61 0.93 0.15
CA ALA A 789 17.78 0.11 -1.03
C ALA A 789 17.61 -1.41 -0.81
N PRO A 790 18.14 -2.04 0.27
CA PRO A 790 17.94 -3.48 0.51
C PRO A 790 16.46 -3.89 0.55
N ALA A 791 15.65 -3.18 1.35
CA ALA A 791 14.22 -3.46 1.46
C ALA A 791 13.47 -3.16 0.15
N TYR A 792 13.87 -2.09 -0.56
CA TYR A 792 13.27 -1.78 -1.87
C TYR A 792 13.58 -2.87 -2.90
N LEU A 793 14.82 -3.36 -2.93
CA LEU A 793 15.24 -4.45 -3.80
C LEU A 793 14.50 -5.75 -3.46
N ALA A 794 14.30 -6.07 -2.17
CA ALA A 794 13.51 -7.22 -1.74
C ALA A 794 12.06 -7.19 -2.27
N HIS A 795 11.41 -6.02 -2.28
CA HIS A 795 10.11 -5.84 -2.92
C HIS A 795 10.16 -6.16 -4.43
N LEU A 796 11.22 -5.74 -5.13
CA LEU A 796 11.40 -6.08 -6.55
C LEU A 796 11.60 -7.58 -6.76
N VAL A 797 12.29 -8.26 -5.84
CA VAL A 797 12.45 -9.72 -5.85
C VAL A 797 11.11 -10.42 -5.66
N ALA A 798 10.31 -10.01 -4.67
CA ALA A 798 8.98 -10.58 -4.45
C ALA A 798 8.06 -10.35 -5.67
N ALA A 799 8.09 -9.15 -6.24
CA ALA A 799 7.37 -8.82 -7.48
C ALA A 799 7.86 -9.65 -8.68
N ARG A 800 9.15 -9.95 -8.77
CA ARG A 800 9.70 -10.86 -9.79
C ARG A 800 9.23 -12.30 -9.58
N GLY A 801 9.23 -12.79 -8.35
CA GLY A 801 8.68 -14.11 -8.03
C GLY A 801 7.20 -14.24 -8.39
N ARG A 802 6.41 -13.17 -8.25
CA ARG A 802 5.02 -13.12 -8.73
C ARG A 802 4.89 -13.28 -10.24
N VAL A 803 5.79 -12.65 -10.99
CA VAL A 803 5.84 -12.77 -12.46
C VAL A 803 6.07 -14.23 -12.90
N TYR A 804 6.84 -15.00 -12.15
CA TYR A 804 7.05 -16.42 -12.44
C TYR A 804 5.80 -17.29 -12.23
N LEU A 805 4.79 -16.78 -11.51
CA LEU A 805 3.53 -17.48 -11.28
C LEU A 805 2.46 -17.14 -12.33
N THR A 806 2.67 -16.14 -13.19
CA THR A 806 1.71 -15.76 -14.23
C THR A 806 1.39 -16.93 -15.14
N GLY A 807 0.10 -17.13 -15.43
CA GLY A 807 -0.43 -18.25 -16.23
C GLY A 807 -0.79 -19.50 -15.40
N SER A 808 -0.49 -19.51 -14.10
CA SER A 808 -0.81 -20.64 -13.21
C SER A 808 -2.09 -20.37 -12.42
N THR A 809 -3.01 -21.34 -12.40
CA THR A 809 -4.32 -21.19 -11.77
C THR A 809 -4.56 -22.12 -10.57
N ARG A 810 -3.72 -23.14 -10.37
CA ARG A 810 -3.84 -24.10 -9.25
C ARG A 810 -2.49 -24.35 -8.60
N PHE A 811 -2.44 -24.28 -7.27
CA PHE A 811 -1.22 -24.45 -6.47
C PHE A 811 -1.43 -25.53 -5.39
N LEU A 812 -1.42 -26.80 -5.81
CA LEU A 812 -1.68 -27.94 -4.90
C LEU A 812 -0.49 -28.24 -3.99
N ASP A 813 0.74 -28.17 -4.51
CA ASP A 813 1.98 -28.41 -3.78
C ASP A 813 2.98 -27.29 -4.07
N LEU A 814 3.19 -26.41 -3.10
CA LEU A 814 4.03 -25.23 -3.26
C LEU A 814 5.51 -25.56 -3.51
N LYS A 815 6.01 -26.67 -2.96
CA LYS A 815 7.41 -27.09 -3.16
C LYS A 815 7.61 -27.55 -4.60
N LYS A 816 6.68 -28.35 -5.14
CA LYS A 816 6.70 -28.77 -6.54
C LYS A 816 6.51 -27.59 -7.49
N GLU A 817 5.61 -26.66 -7.17
CA GLU A 817 5.42 -25.46 -7.99
C GLU A 817 6.65 -24.54 -7.97
N TYR A 818 7.32 -24.39 -6.83
CA TYR A 818 8.58 -23.66 -6.76
C TYR A 818 9.68 -24.33 -7.59
N ALA A 819 9.81 -25.66 -7.50
CA ALA A 819 10.83 -26.42 -8.24
C ALA A 819 10.75 -26.24 -9.77
N LYS A 820 9.53 -26.15 -10.32
CA LYS A 820 9.27 -25.88 -11.76
C LYS A 820 9.75 -24.50 -12.22
N ARG A 821 9.96 -23.57 -11.29
CA ARG A 821 10.25 -22.15 -11.55
C ARG A 821 11.60 -21.74 -10.96
N THR A 822 12.49 -22.70 -10.79
CA THR A 822 13.86 -22.40 -10.39
C THR A 822 14.54 -21.60 -11.51
N ILE A 823 15.19 -20.52 -11.14
CA ILE A 823 15.95 -19.70 -12.08
C ILE A 823 17.17 -20.51 -12.51
N VAL A 824 17.58 -20.37 -13.77
CA VAL A 824 18.76 -21.08 -14.31
C VAL A 824 19.98 -20.83 -13.39
N PRO A 825 20.56 -21.88 -12.76
CA PRO A 825 21.58 -21.69 -11.72
C PRO A 825 22.82 -20.93 -12.19
N GLU A 826 23.33 -21.26 -13.39
CA GLU A 826 24.51 -20.59 -13.95
C GLU A 826 24.22 -19.11 -14.29
N PHE A 827 22.96 -18.79 -14.65
CA PHE A 827 22.54 -17.42 -14.88
C PHE A 827 22.56 -16.59 -13.58
N MET A 828 22.09 -17.14 -12.46
CA MET A 828 22.17 -16.47 -11.15
C MET A 828 23.61 -16.26 -10.70
N LYS A 829 24.48 -17.26 -10.93
CA LYS A 829 25.89 -17.21 -10.54
C LYS A 829 26.65 -16.12 -11.30
N THR A 830 26.33 -15.96 -12.59
CA THR A 830 26.98 -14.98 -13.48
C THR A 830 26.34 -13.60 -13.40
N ASN A 831 25.04 -13.49 -13.10
CA ASN A 831 24.28 -12.24 -13.10
C ASN A 831 23.42 -12.06 -11.84
N PRO A 832 23.99 -12.03 -10.62
CA PRO A 832 23.20 -11.91 -9.38
C PRO A 832 22.25 -10.70 -9.33
N MET A 833 22.55 -9.63 -10.08
CA MET A 833 21.76 -8.40 -10.16
C MET A 833 20.68 -8.38 -11.26
N TYR A 834 20.40 -9.50 -11.93
CA TYR A 834 19.49 -9.57 -13.08
C TYR A 834 18.05 -9.03 -12.83
N PHE A 835 17.64 -8.99 -11.55
CA PHE A 835 16.29 -8.65 -11.12
C PHE A 835 15.99 -7.13 -11.09
N VAL A 836 17.03 -6.28 -11.19
CA VAL A 836 16.95 -4.80 -11.06
C VAL A 836 16.09 -4.12 -12.14
#